data_AF-A0A6U5H377-F1
#
_entry.id   AF-A0A6U5H377-F1
#
_cell.length_a   1.000
_cell.length_b   1.000
_cell.length_c   1.000
_cell.angle_alpha   90.00
_cell.angle_beta   90.00
_cell.angle_gamma   90.00
#
_symmetry.space_group_name_H-M   'P 1'
#
loop_
_entity.id
_entity.type
_entity.pdbx_description
1 polymer ?
#
loop_
_entity_poly.entity_id
_entity_poly.type
_entity_poly.pdbx_seq_one_letter_code
_entity_poly.pdbx_strand_id
1 'polypeptide(L)'
;MKVDKTTTTNKKCGSGRRHPWIWAVIAVTLLATVIIVSSVFLARNRKRKRRNAANGSSSTTTSTIDIVISRPPVASPVWASTLNNDDEWTTRPPTTSPTTQQVSHFPSLTPTILREVAETTDQPSTTMPTTSSPTTTNPSSFPTVSPTASTPTTLSPTTEGTPPPSMIGVIDVSNPAPTTTPTSVPTPSPTTPSPTPAPTPSPTKTEAEEDEAATTFLDCLGATSSTLEVVVPSSSTEYSAAKQCLVYPPGTKMEPSAIVRPASTQLVQLAIKCAATFGLSVSARSGAHSFKAQSCRGELIVDLSLLDSLKVNPTTNVVTWGAGQLHGQLYARLIPYNLIVSGGSESMVGTGGLWLGCGRGYFTQAYGFSCQTLKEVEYVDYNGELQIASTTNNQDMFWMARGGGDFFPGIVTKLTAQAHVMPSTINQEECLFDHLYLKEVLSSWIPYLDKYNDPSSKMFSGVAFDREPIKIEFNCFGCTGIELEQYNTLKQTLKQDIAMASDSFAELECSNHDYTFEEKLLSRQWDACDTYECLLTRSKWPEWKDNTNLDLSGSAYNGAIMVPESYEITEALIDEIVSYFETSPGTWNDRKYLDFMTLYPMKGSNTNNNNDDDVAFGGGNSKLVIHYKKDRIDSNPPMFKEHMDAFERALHQTHGLPCKSFYNYQDEDLECAGTDDDAYLAAFFSDPDRLKRIVQEQDPNNLFFRLRLNGEGTGSSSSGGGSGGDEIITSPGTAPPPPTNSPPPPPTPSSSSSSSQMVSTTGPMDPRLEACFIEVGDKAYLIGGRDGSKPVNEFDPATGIWTTKSKSPIEVHHMQCVAVDAKVYILNAWTGNFPYEQNVEQILVYDTVADSWSGRVGLPEPRQRGGGASVVRTNPVDGTREIYVSHGNRGGHGVHSTSLPWFDMYNVDLDIWMTNLPDAPNARDHTGGALITTTVNGGTVQLFCVAGGRDSGLEGYLDKPVLPTDCFNFATGSWEVKDDIPQGRAGSAYGTTCDGKLAVAGGEGFSKAWNNVDVFDGSSWTSLSPLIQARHGTGLASFCNYAECGDETLISSGAGNQGGEPVLESTERINVPGSSWKCA
;
A
#
# COMPACT_ATOMS: atom_id res chain seq x y z
N MET A 1 15.29 7.31 -42.43
CA MET A 1 14.04 6.79 -43.05
C MET A 1 14.27 5.37 -43.52
N LYS A 2 13.31 4.48 -43.24
CA LYS A 2 12.96 3.22 -43.94
C LYS A 2 14.03 2.33 -44.62
N VAL A 3 13.97 1.05 -44.19
CA VAL A 3 13.78 -0.18 -45.00
C VAL A 3 15.01 -0.99 -45.49
N ASP A 4 15.01 -2.26 -45.05
CA ASP A 4 15.53 -3.52 -45.63
C ASP A 4 17.02 -3.65 -46.01
N LYS A 5 17.72 -4.72 -45.57
CA LYS A 5 17.73 -6.11 -46.10
C LYS A 5 18.18 -6.19 -47.58
N THR A 6 19.06 -7.09 -48.01
CA THR A 6 19.71 -8.25 -47.35
C THR A 6 20.93 -8.69 -48.20
N THR A 7 21.89 -9.42 -47.60
CA THR A 7 22.79 -10.42 -48.26
C THR A 7 23.63 -10.00 -49.49
N THR A 8 24.88 -10.42 -49.69
CA THR A 8 25.61 -11.58 -49.13
C THR A 8 27.13 -11.37 -49.18
N THR A 9 27.84 -12.28 -48.51
CA THR A 9 29.25 -12.65 -48.68
C THR A 9 29.73 -12.74 -50.16
N ASN A 10 31.02 -12.73 -50.53
CA ASN A 10 32.22 -13.16 -49.77
C ASN A 10 33.57 -12.70 -50.41
N LYS A 11 34.68 -13.04 -49.72
CA LYS A 11 36.07 -13.21 -50.22
C LYS A 11 36.87 -11.98 -50.67
N LYS A 12 37.55 -11.41 -49.65
CA LYS A 12 39.00 -11.07 -49.63
C LYS A 12 39.79 -11.27 -50.93
N CYS A 13 40.45 -10.20 -51.38
CA CYS A 13 41.83 -10.25 -51.88
C CYS A 13 42.61 -9.10 -51.20
N GLY A 14 43.87 -9.33 -50.83
CA GLY A 14 44.62 -8.40 -49.98
C GLY A 14 46.00 -8.04 -50.52
N SER A 15 46.32 -6.75 -50.51
CA SER A 15 47.67 -6.21 -50.29
C SER A 15 47.53 -4.72 -49.94
N GLY A 16 48.44 -4.19 -49.11
CA GLY A 16 48.20 -2.92 -48.43
C GLY A 16 48.91 -1.71 -49.04
N ARG A 17 48.37 -0.53 -48.74
CA ARG A 17 49.13 0.70 -48.42
C ARG A 17 48.23 1.65 -47.63
N ARG A 18 48.54 1.88 -46.34
CA ARG A 18 47.91 2.96 -45.56
C ARG A 18 48.49 4.30 -46.04
N HIS A 19 47.62 5.27 -46.35
CA HIS A 19 48.01 6.65 -46.59
C HIS A 19 47.64 7.52 -45.35
N PRO A 20 48.52 8.42 -44.88
CA PRO A 20 48.47 8.94 -43.52
C PRO A 20 47.43 10.04 -43.24
N TRP A 21 46.69 10.51 -44.26
CA TRP A 21 45.85 11.70 -44.15
C TRP A 21 44.57 11.51 -43.31
N ILE A 22 43.98 10.30 -43.30
CA ILE A 22 42.73 10.03 -42.57
C ILE A 22 42.91 10.15 -41.05
N TRP A 23 44.05 9.69 -40.52
CA TRP A 23 44.37 9.81 -39.09
C TRP A 23 44.59 11.26 -38.65
N ALA A 24 45.12 12.12 -39.52
CA ALA A 24 45.25 13.54 -39.25
C ALA A 24 43.86 14.22 -39.10
N VAL A 25 42.90 13.88 -39.98
CA VAL A 25 41.52 14.40 -39.89
C VAL A 25 40.85 13.95 -38.59
N ILE A 26 40.90 12.65 -38.26
CA ILE A 26 40.28 12.10 -37.05
C ILE A 26 40.87 12.74 -35.77
N ALA A 27 42.19 12.91 -35.71
CA ALA A 27 42.85 13.56 -34.58
C ALA A 27 42.44 15.03 -34.41
N VAL A 28 42.35 15.80 -35.50
CA VAL A 28 41.89 17.20 -35.45
C VAL A 28 40.42 17.32 -35.03
N THR A 29 39.54 16.43 -35.50
CA THR A 29 38.12 16.45 -35.11
C THR A 29 37.93 16.10 -33.63
N LEU A 30 38.64 15.09 -33.10
CA LEU A 30 38.57 14.74 -31.67
C LEU A 30 39.07 15.88 -30.78
N LEU A 31 40.19 16.52 -31.14
CA LEU A 31 40.75 17.63 -30.37
C LEU A 31 39.79 18.84 -30.32
N ALA A 32 39.12 19.14 -31.42
CA ALA A 32 38.14 20.24 -31.50
C ALA A 32 36.95 20.01 -30.54
N THR A 33 36.40 18.80 -30.48
CA THR A 33 35.26 18.47 -29.61
C THR A 33 35.60 18.63 -28.13
N VAL A 34 36.77 18.14 -27.69
CA VAL A 34 37.25 18.27 -26.31
C VAL A 34 37.42 19.74 -25.88
N ILE A 35 37.95 20.58 -26.78
CA ILE A 35 38.12 22.02 -26.54
C ILE A 35 36.76 22.73 -26.38
N ILE A 36 35.75 22.37 -27.18
CA ILE A 36 34.41 22.96 -27.11
C ILE A 36 33.71 22.60 -25.79
N VAL A 37 33.70 21.32 -25.40
CA VAL A 37 33.08 20.86 -24.14
C VAL A 37 33.73 21.53 -22.93
N SER A 38 35.07 21.56 -22.89
CA SER A 38 35.83 22.22 -21.80
C SER A 38 35.50 23.71 -21.68
N SER A 39 35.36 24.40 -22.81
CA SER A 39 35.08 25.84 -22.87
C SER A 39 33.69 26.21 -22.31
N VAL A 40 32.67 25.37 -22.56
CA VAL A 40 31.31 25.57 -22.01
C VAL A 40 31.31 25.40 -20.49
N PHE A 41 32.06 24.42 -19.96
CA PHE A 41 32.17 24.15 -18.52
C PHE A 41 32.85 25.32 -17.78
N LEU A 42 33.96 25.83 -18.32
CA LEU A 42 34.66 27.02 -17.79
C LEU A 42 33.82 28.30 -17.86
N ALA A 43 32.98 28.47 -18.89
CA ALA A 43 32.13 29.65 -19.05
C ALA A 43 31.02 29.73 -17.98
N ARG A 44 30.36 28.61 -17.64
CA ARG A 44 29.35 28.58 -16.58
C ARG A 44 29.96 28.87 -15.20
N ASN A 45 31.11 28.26 -14.87
CA ASN A 45 31.74 28.43 -13.56
C ASN A 45 32.20 29.87 -13.27
N ARG A 46 32.64 30.63 -14.30
CA ARG A 46 33.04 32.04 -14.13
C ARG A 46 31.86 32.98 -13.84
N LYS A 47 30.62 32.63 -14.21
CA LYS A 47 29.45 33.53 -14.05
C LYS A 47 28.83 33.48 -12.64
N ARG A 48 29.04 32.42 -11.86
CA ARG A 48 28.59 32.31 -10.46
C ARG A 48 29.64 32.79 -9.44
N LYS A 49 30.93 32.84 -9.80
CA LYS A 49 31.94 33.67 -9.10
C LYS A 49 31.79 35.18 -9.40
N ARG A 50 30.55 35.68 -9.39
CA ARG A 50 30.19 37.10 -9.15
C ARG A 50 30.36 37.48 -7.67
N ARG A 51 31.40 36.93 -7.04
CA ARG A 51 31.85 37.13 -5.66
C ARG A 51 33.22 37.80 -5.82
N ASN A 52 33.45 38.94 -5.15
CA ASN A 52 34.58 39.87 -5.32
C ASN A 52 34.39 40.95 -6.40
N ALA A 53 33.36 41.81 -6.27
CA ALA A 53 33.22 43.02 -7.09
C ALA A 53 32.43 44.18 -6.44
N ALA A 54 32.63 44.47 -5.16
CA ALA A 54 32.22 45.74 -4.52
C ALA A 54 32.91 45.93 -3.15
N ASN A 55 33.91 46.82 -3.05
CA ASN A 55 34.43 47.34 -1.78
C ASN A 55 35.22 48.64 -2.05
N GLY A 56 34.85 49.77 -1.43
CA GLY A 56 35.34 51.14 -1.72
C GLY A 56 34.73 51.76 -3.00
N SER A 57 34.01 52.89 -2.98
CA SER A 57 34.38 54.30 -2.65
C SER A 57 35.18 55.00 -3.77
N SER A 58 34.81 56.20 -4.29
CA SER A 58 33.67 57.13 -4.08
C SER A 58 33.54 58.06 -5.32
N SER A 59 32.84 59.22 -5.43
CA SER A 59 32.01 60.08 -4.57
C SER A 59 31.27 61.14 -5.43
N THR A 60 30.16 61.72 -4.93
CA THR A 60 29.51 63.01 -5.36
C THR A 60 28.96 63.10 -6.81
N THR A 61 27.84 63.76 -7.14
CA THR A 61 26.99 64.75 -6.39
C THR A 61 25.53 64.76 -6.90
N THR A 62 24.54 64.96 -6.01
CA THR A 62 23.14 65.48 -6.24
C THR A 62 22.22 64.80 -7.28
N SER A 63 20.89 64.66 -7.06
CA SER A 63 19.99 65.13 -5.99
C SER A 63 18.62 64.39 -5.99
N THR A 64 18.10 64.01 -4.79
CA THR A 64 16.68 63.90 -4.32
C THR A 64 15.55 63.41 -5.27
N ILE A 65 14.56 62.60 -4.87
CA ILE A 65 13.75 62.59 -3.62
C ILE A 65 13.42 61.14 -3.16
N ASP A 66 13.15 60.95 -1.86
CA ASP A 66 12.87 59.68 -1.15
C ASP A 66 11.42 59.14 -1.24
N ILE A 67 11.25 57.81 -1.04
CA ILE A 67 10.29 57.20 -0.09
C ILE A 67 10.97 55.95 0.54
N VAL A 68 10.70 55.65 1.82
CA VAL A 68 11.33 54.57 2.60
C VAL A 68 10.29 53.69 3.31
N ILE A 69 10.46 52.36 3.27
CA ILE A 69 9.95 51.41 4.30
C ILE A 69 11.04 50.34 4.55
N SER A 70 11.18 49.87 5.79
CA SER A 70 12.19 48.90 6.26
C SER A 70 11.58 47.68 6.97
N ARG A 71 12.37 46.62 7.18
CA ARG A 71 12.05 45.43 8.01
C ARG A 71 13.28 44.96 8.79
N PRO A 72 13.15 44.71 10.09
CA PRO A 72 13.63 43.45 10.72
C PRO A 72 12.72 43.01 11.91
N PRO A 73 13.04 41.96 12.70
CA PRO A 73 13.76 40.69 12.43
C PRO A 73 12.89 39.45 12.78
N VAL A 74 13.49 38.25 12.77
CA VAL A 74 12.92 37.01 13.34
C VAL A 74 13.74 36.58 14.58
N ALA A 75 13.12 35.95 15.57
CA ALA A 75 13.80 35.41 16.75
C ALA A 75 13.17 34.08 17.25
N SER A 76 14.01 33.29 17.90
CA SER A 76 13.72 32.12 18.75
C SER A 76 14.51 32.31 20.08
N PRO A 77 14.52 31.42 21.10
CA PRO A 77 13.83 30.12 21.27
C PRO A 77 13.21 29.98 22.70
N VAL A 78 13.26 28.77 23.30
CA VAL A 78 13.43 28.46 24.76
C VAL A 78 12.22 28.03 25.64
N TRP A 79 12.13 26.70 25.85
CA TRP A 79 12.12 25.94 27.13
C TRP A 79 10.85 25.46 27.88
N ALA A 80 11.06 24.26 28.45
CA ALA A 80 10.68 23.75 29.80
C ALA A 80 9.43 22.86 29.99
N SER A 81 9.51 22.04 31.03
CA SER A 81 8.66 20.89 31.36
C SER A 81 8.51 20.70 32.88
N THR A 82 7.38 20.13 33.33
CA THR A 82 7.13 19.37 34.58
C THR A 82 5.68 18.86 34.51
N LEU A 83 5.32 17.58 34.62
CA LEU A 83 5.57 16.53 35.64
C LEU A 83 4.48 16.44 36.72
N ASN A 84 3.68 15.37 36.62
CA ASN A 84 3.26 14.41 37.66
C ASN A 84 2.01 13.66 37.13
N ASN A 85 1.66 12.42 37.48
CA ASN A 85 2.30 11.17 37.96
C ASN A 85 1.16 10.35 38.61
N ASP A 86 1.44 9.08 38.98
CA ASP A 86 0.57 8.14 39.71
C ASP A 86 -0.53 7.52 38.80
N ASP A 87 -0.47 6.26 38.34
CA ASP A 87 -0.53 4.93 39.02
C ASP A 87 -1.87 4.24 38.61
N GLU A 88 -2.07 2.92 38.53
CA GLU A 88 -1.19 1.74 38.73
C GLU A 88 -1.65 0.57 37.79
N TRP A 89 -1.02 -0.61 37.85
CA TRP A 89 -1.36 -1.80 37.04
C TRP A 89 -2.41 -2.72 37.70
N THR A 90 -3.19 -3.49 36.91
CA THR A 90 -3.33 -4.98 37.01
C THR A 90 -4.31 -5.56 35.96
N THR A 91 -4.50 -6.89 35.91
CA THR A 91 -5.11 -7.62 34.77
C THR A 91 -6.15 -8.69 35.16
N ARG A 92 -6.90 -9.15 34.13
CA ARG A 92 -7.81 -10.32 33.99
C ARG A 92 -9.34 -10.12 34.19
N PRO A 93 -10.17 -10.74 33.32
CA PRO A 93 -11.62 -10.95 33.50
C PRO A 93 -11.89 -12.33 34.19
N PRO A 94 -13.15 -12.72 34.53
CA PRO A 94 -14.10 -13.23 33.53
C PRO A 94 -15.60 -12.89 33.79
N THR A 95 -16.48 -13.46 32.96
CA THR A 95 -17.94 -13.28 32.90
C THR A 95 -18.74 -13.94 34.04
N THR A 96 -19.88 -13.34 34.42
CA THR A 96 -21.19 -14.03 34.58
C THR A 96 -22.32 -13.04 34.96
N SER A 97 -23.54 -13.28 34.47
CA SER A 97 -24.78 -12.63 34.95
C SER A 97 -25.30 -13.38 36.21
N PRO A 98 -25.98 -12.72 37.18
CA PRO A 98 -27.45 -12.60 37.07
C PRO A 98 -28.16 -11.40 37.76
N THR A 99 -29.25 -10.96 37.13
CA THR A 99 -30.56 -10.52 37.67
C THR A 99 -30.73 -9.59 38.91
N THR A 100 -31.55 -8.55 38.70
CA THR A 100 -32.55 -7.88 39.61
C THR A 100 -32.20 -6.78 40.65
N GLN A 101 -33.01 -5.72 40.56
CA GLN A 101 -33.63 -4.88 41.62
C GLN A 101 -32.88 -3.76 42.41
N GLN A 102 -33.20 -2.53 41.98
CA GLN A 102 -33.91 -1.46 42.74
C GLN A 102 -33.19 -0.36 43.58
N VAL A 103 -33.76 0.86 43.42
CA VAL A 103 -34.03 1.90 44.46
C VAL A 103 -32.95 2.96 44.80
N SER A 104 -32.85 3.95 43.90
CA SER A 104 -33.24 5.37 44.16
C SER A 104 -32.26 6.44 44.72
N HIS A 105 -32.60 7.70 44.34
CA HIS A 105 -32.33 8.99 45.01
C HIS A 105 -30.95 9.69 44.90
N PHE A 106 -30.78 10.47 43.82
CA PHE A 106 -30.83 11.96 43.78
C PHE A 106 -30.95 12.77 45.12
N PRO A 107 -30.60 14.09 45.19
CA PRO A 107 -29.95 14.95 44.16
C PRO A 107 -28.88 15.98 44.67
N SER A 108 -28.22 16.64 43.70
CA SER A 108 -27.77 18.06 43.62
C SER A 108 -27.50 18.96 44.85
N LEU A 109 -26.49 19.85 44.73
CA LEU A 109 -26.72 21.32 44.54
C LEU A 109 -25.43 22.12 44.21
N THR A 110 -25.61 23.31 43.64
CA THR A 110 -24.59 24.31 43.22
C THR A 110 -24.95 25.70 43.83
N PRO A 111 -24.41 26.85 43.37
CA PRO A 111 -23.03 27.39 43.47
C PRO A 111 -23.02 28.73 44.28
N THR A 112 -21.99 29.60 44.16
CA THR A 112 -22.12 31.08 43.89
C THR A 112 -20.74 31.83 43.95
N ILE A 113 -20.69 33.02 43.33
CA ILE A 113 -19.55 33.83 42.81
C ILE A 113 -19.23 35.07 43.72
N LEU A 114 -18.12 35.81 43.45
CA LEU A 114 -17.85 37.28 43.64
C LEU A 114 -16.72 37.66 44.65
N ARG A 115 -15.99 38.81 44.60
CA ARG A 115 -15.41 39.71 43.53
C ARG A 115 -14.54 40.84 44.19
N GLU A 116 -13.70 41.57 43.42
CA GLU A 116 -13.17 42.97 43.68
C GLU A 116 -12.11 43.23 44.82
N VAL A 117 -11.23 44.28 44.85
CA VAL A 117 -10.55 45.16 43.84
C VAL A 117 -9.34 46.01 44.42
N ALA A 118 -8.24 46.14 43.64
CA ALA A 118 -7.21 47.24 43.46
C ALA A 118 -6.30 47.92 44.57
N GLU A 119 -5.27 48.65 44.06
CA GLU A 119 -4.35 49.71 44.62
C GLU A 119 -3.00 49.33 45.31
N THR A 120 -1.84 50.05 45.22
CA THR A 120 -1.22 51.04 44.27
C THR A 120 0.35 51.21 44.47
N THR A 121 1.05 51.94 43.56
CA THR A 121 2.34 52.73 43.68
C THR A 121 3.80 52.16 43.56
N ASP A 122 4.51 52.63 42.49
CA ASP A 122 5.87 53.26 42.38
C ASP A 122 7.27 52.56 42.27
N GLN A 123 8.26 53.35 41.79
CA GLN A 123 9.62 53.08 41.20
C GLN A 123 10.78 53.78 42.01
N PRO A 124 12.09 53.98 41.59
CA PRO A 124 12.87 53.62 40.36
C PRO A 124 14.39 53.15 40.47
N SER A 125 14.87 52.42 39.44
CA SER A 125 16.13 52.47 38.63
C SER A 125 17.64 52.44 39.12
N THR A 126 18.52 51.95 38.20
CA THR A 126 20.03 52.03 38.06
C THR A 126 20.92 50.95 38.78
N THR A 127 22.19 50.59 38.43
CA THR A 127 23.24 51.10 37.48
C THR A 127 24.23 49.99 36.91
N MET A 128 25.46 50.35 36.48
CA MET A 128 26.60 49.57 35.86
C MET A 128 27.91 49.69 36.74
N PRO A 129 29.17 49.18 36.46
CA PRO A 129 29.83 48.82 35.17
C PRO A 129 31.02 47.77 35.05
N THR A 130 31.27 47.27 33.82
CA THR A 130 32.57 47.03 33.06
C THR A 130 33.80 46.13 33.44
N THR A 131 34.29 45.39 32.40
CA THR A 131 35.69 45.20 31.85
C THR A 131 36.67 44.02 32.15
N SER A 132 37.14 43.40 31.04
CA SER A 132 38.51 42.91 30.69
C SER A 132 38.97 41.41 30.83
N SER A 133 39.96 41.03 30.01
CA SER A 133 40.66 39.71 29.81
C SER A 133 42.18 39.99 29.55
N PRO A 134 43.16 39.06 29.30
CA PRO A 134 43.10 37.65 28.79
C PRO A 134 44.25 36.66 29.26
N THR A 135 44.53 35.62 28.44
CA THR A 135 45.81 34.86 28.19
C THR A 135 46.28 33.61 28.99
N THR A 136 46.13 32.43 28.35
CA THR A 136 47.12 31.32 28.06
C THR A 136 48.10 30.71 29.10
N THR A 137 48.16 29.36 29.19
CA THR A 137 49.40 28.51 29.04
C THR A 137 49.14 26.98 29.10
N ASN A 138 50.09 26.15 28.62
CA ASN A 138 50.18 24.67 28.67
C ASN A 138 51.66 24.28 28.33
N PRO A 139 52.37 23.27 28.94
CA PRO A 139 52.34 21.85 28.45
C PRO A 139 52.79 20.72 29.44
N SER A 140 52.77 19.44 28.96
CA SER A 140 53.88 18.43 28.98
C SER A 140 53.81 17.04 29.71
N SER A 141 54.07 15.99 28.91
CA SER A 141 54.85 14.74 29.14
C SER A 141 54.36 13.44 29.84
N PHE A 142 54.84 12.32 29.26
CA PHE A 142 54.76 10.85 29.51
C PHE A 142 55.70 10.35 30.66
N PRO A 143 55.80 9.04 31.10
CA PRO A 143 55.69 7.79 30.28
C PRO A 143 55.14 6.48 30.96
N THR A 144 55.39 5.34 30.28
CA THR A 144 54.89 3.95 30.41
C THR A 144 55.57 3.04 31.44
N VAL A 145 54.85 1.98 31.88
CA VAL A 145 55.40 0.66 32.32
C VAL A 145 54.41 -0.47 31.97
N SER A 146 54.93 -1.61 31.51
CA SER A 146 54.25 -2.94 31.51
C SER A 146 55.15 -3.97 32.21
N PRO A 147 54.60 -5.08 32.73
CA PRO A 147 55.18 -6.37 32.35
C PRO A 147 54.15 -7.51 32.16
N THR A 148 54.60 -8.56 31.47
CA THR A 148 53.92 -9.85 31.27
C THR A 148 54.25 -10.87 32.38
N ALA A 149 53.44 -11.94 32.52
CA ALA A 149 53.92 -13.34 32.49
C ALA A 149 52.85 -14.44 32.75
N SER A 150 53.06 -15.59 32.08
CA SER A 150 52.80 -16.98 32.51
C SER A 150 51.39 -17.50 32.88
N THR A 151 50.89 -18.41 32.04
CA THR A 151 49.99 -19.53 32.35
C THR A 151 50.64 -20.55 33.31
N PRO A 152 49.85 -21.45 33.94
CA PRO A 152 50.02 -22.87 33.59
C PRO A 152 48.71 -23.69 33.51
N THR A 153 48.81 -24.87 32.90
CA THR A 153 47.73 -25.84 32.62
C THR A 153 47.58 -26.89 33.72
N THR A 154 46.36 -27.38 34.04
CA THR A 154 45.94 -28.82 34.02
C THR A 154 44.64 -29.15 34.79
N LEU A 155 43.80 -29.98 34.14
CA LEU A 155 42.97 -31.11 34.65
C LEU A 155 41.93 -30.95 35.80
N SER A 156 40.73 -31.49 35.52
CA SER A 156 39.57 -31.82 36.36
C SER A 156 39.86 -32.92 37.43
N PRO A 157 38.96 -33.32 38.38
CA PRO A 157 37.47 -33.27 38.30
C PRO A 157 36.62 -33.11 39.60
N THR A 158 35.29 -33.21 39.41
CA THR A 158 34.21 -33.72 40.31
C THR A 158 33.54 -32.88 41.44
N THR A 159 32.20 -32.93 41.38
CA THR A 159 31.15 -33.01 42.44
C THR A 159 30.70 -31.81 43.30
N GLU A 160 29.39 -31.54 43.16
CA GLU A 160 28.35 -31.16 44.15
C GLU A 160 28.36 -29.81 44.89
N GLY A 161 27.15 -29.25 45.06
CA GLY A 161 26.89 -27.97 45.73
C GLY A 161 25.49 -27.39 45.46
N THR A 162 24.42 -28.07 45.86
CA THR A 162 23.02 -27.62 45.71
C THR A 162 22.63 -26.53 46.74
N PRO A 163 21.62 -25.67 46.44
CA PRO A 163 21.29 -24.50 47.25
C PRO A 163 20.34 -24.79 48.45
N PRO A 164 20.31 -23.91 49.48
CA PRO A 164 19.38 -23.97 50.60
C PRO A 164 17.94 -23.50 50.26
N PRO A 165 16.92 -23.79 51.10
CA PRO A 165 15.59 -24.13 50.57
C PRO A 165 14.37 -23.42 51.23
N SER A 166 13.17 -23.90 50.84
CA SER A 166 11.92 -23.96 51.65
C SER A 166 10.93 -22.76 51.54
N MET A 167 9.61 -22.88 51.79
CA MET A 167 8.82 -23.98 52.40
C MET A 167 7.44 -24.25 51.74
N ILE A 168 7.10 -25.55 51.63
CA ILE A 168 5.81 -26.23 51.94
C ILE A 168 4.52 -25.95 51.13
N GLY A 169 3.89 -27.05 50.67
CA GLY A 169 2.50 -27.14 50.21
C GLY A 169 2.11 -28.56 49.80
N VAL A 170 1.92 -29.47 50.78
CA VAL A 170 1.83 -30.93 50.56
C VAL A 170 0.40 -31.45 50.41
N ILE A 171 0.16 -32.27 49.38
CA ILE A 171 -0.75 -33.44 49.45
C ILE A 171 -0.02 -34.63 48.78
N ASP A 172 -0.10 -35.81 49.40
CA ASP A 172 0.50 -37.09 48.97
C ASP A 172 -0.57 -38.20 49.10
N VAL A 173 -0.67 -39.11 48.12
CA VAL A 173 -0.80 -40.55 48.41
C VAL A 173 -0.21 -41.45 47.29
N SER A 174 0.76 -42.28 47.65
CA SER A 174 1.07 -43.64 47.12
C SER A 174 1.63 -43.86 45.70
N ASN A 175 2.86 -44.37 45.67
CA ASN A 175 3.54 -45.20 44.62
C ASN A 175 3.20 -46.72 44.87
N PRO A 176 3.76 -47.78 44.21
CA PRO A 176 5.08 -47.91 43.55
C PRO A 176 5.17 -48.67 42.18
N ALA A 177 6.37 -48.65 41.59
CA ALA A 177 6.85 -49.52 40.48
C ALA A 177 7.80 -50.63 41.07
N PRO A 178 8.73 -51.34 40.35
CA PRO A 178 9.09 -51.38 38.90
C PRO A 178 9.49 -52.79 38.32
N THR A 179 10.11 -52.79 37.12
CA THR A 179 11.08 -53.78 36.53
C THR A 179 10.67 -55.22 36.14
N THR A 180 10.97 -55.62 34.88
CA THR A 180 12.03 -56.62 34.52
C THR A 180 12.20 -56.84 32.99
N THR A 181 13.39 -57.25 32.57
CA THR A 181 13.83 -57.72 31.21
C THR A 181 14.53 -59.09 31.38
N PRO A 182 15.05 -59.82 30.35
CA PRO A 182 14.88 -59.80 28.87
C PRO A 182 14.65 -61.22 28.23
N THR A 183 14.89 -61.39 26.91
CA THR A 183 15.58 -62.54 26.21
C THR A 183 14.83 -63.32 25.08
N SER A 184 15.41 -63.27 23.85
CA SER A 184 15.42 -64.22 22.69
C SER A 184 14.15 -64.81 22.00
N VAL A 185 13.92 -64.41 20.72
CA VAL A 185 14.14 -65.21 19.45
C VAL A 185 13.59 -66.66 19.40
N PRO A 186 12.83 -67.11 18.34
CA PRO A 186 13.16 -66.93 16.91
C PRO A 186 12.02 -66.68 15.88
N THR A 187 12.44 -66.38 14.65
CA THR A 187 11.66 -66.31 13.39
C THR A 187 11.06 -67.67 12.98
N PRO A 188 9.91 -67.68 12.28
CA PRO A 188 9.91 -68.32 10.96
C PRO A 188 9.05 -67.62 9.89
N SER A 189 9.41 -67.84 8.62
CA SER A 189 8.63 -67.54 7.41
C SER A 189 8.35 -68.85 6.65
N PRO A 190 7.56 -68.88 5.56
CA PRO A 190 6.24 -68.26 5.37
C PRO A 190 5.19 -69.30 4.90
N THR A 191 3.88 -69.03 5.02
CA THR A 191 2.86 -69.83 4.29
C THR A 191 1.56 -69.05 4.06
N THR A 192 0.99 -69.20 2.85
CA THR A 192 -0.32 -68.69 2.44
C THR A 192 -1.48 -69.53 2.99
N PRO A 193 -2.66 -68.92 3.10
CA PRO A 193 -3.87 -69.56 2.58
C PRO A 193 -4.74 -68.63 1.72
N SER A 194 -5.79 -69.19 1.10
CA SER A 194 -6.78 -68.50 0.25
C SER A 194 -8.20 -68.64 0.88
N PRO A 195 -9.32 -68.25 0.24
CA PRO A 195 -10.15 -67.11 0.67
C PRO A 195 -11.56 -67.53 1.18
N THR A 196 -12.53 -66.58 1.17
CA THR A 196 -14.00 -66.73 1.49
C THR A 196 -14.38 -66.28 2.92
N PRO A 197 -15.56 -65.66 3.20
CA PRO A 197 -16.72 -65.32 2.34
C PRO A 197 -17.02 -63.81 2.19
N ALA A 198 -17.98 -63.48 1.32
CA ALA A 198 -18.60 -62.15 1.20
C ALA A 198 -19.88 -62.00 2.06
N PRO A 199 -20.25 -60.79 2.52
CA PRO A 199 -21.47 -60.53 3.29
C PRO A 199 -22.73 -60.34 2.42
N THR A 200 -23.91 -60.51 3.03
CA THR A 200 -25.25 -60.44 2.41
C THR A 200 -25.81 -59.00 2.37
N PRO A 201 -26.57 -58.59 1.34
CA PRO A 201 -27.06 -57.21 1.20
C PRO A 201 -28.19 -56.82 2.17
N SER A 202 -28.47 -55.52 2.23
CA SER A 202 -29.59 -54.87 2.94
C SER A 202 -30.06 -53.64 2.13
N PRO A 203 -31.27 -53.11 2.39
CA PRO A 203 -32.29 -53.08 1.33
C PRO A 203 -32.24 -51.89 0.36
N THR A 204 -32.76 -52.15 -0.83
CA THR A 204 -32.98 -51.20 -1.93
C THR A 204 -33.76 -49.96 -1.49
N LYS A 205 -33.17 -48.77 -1.63
CA LYS A 205 -33.94 -47.50 -1.73
C LYS A 205 -34.61 -47.43 -3.10
N THR A 206 -35.82 -46.88 -3.15
CA THR A 206 -36.64 -46.77 -4.36
C THR A 206 -36.07 -45.77 -5.37
N GLU A 207 -36.28 -46.05 -6.66
CA GLU A 207 -35.96 -45.17 -7.80
C GLU A 207 -36.75 -43.85 -7.71
N ALA A 208 -36.15 -42.77 -7.19
CA ALA A 208 -36.77 -41.44 -7.11
C ALA A 208 -35.77 -40.27 -6.91
N GLU A 209 -34.50 -40.41 -7.30
CA GLU A 209 -33.45 -39.42 -7.02
C GLU A 209 -32.29 -39.46 -8.06
N GLU A 210 -32.62 -39.51 -9.36
CA GLU A 210 -31.67 -39.36 -10.48
C GLU A 210 -32.15 -38.27 -11.46
N ASP A 211 -31.92 -36.99 -11.13
CA ASP A 211 -31.86 -35.88 -12.12
C ASP A 211 -31.18 -34.60 -11.57
N GLU A 212 -30.22 -34.72 -10.63
CA GLU A 212 -29.27 -33.62 -10.39
C GLU A 212 -28.17 -33.68 -11.44
N ALA A 213 -28.08 -32.63 -12.27
CA ALA A 213 -26.99 -32.50 -13.23
C ALA A 213 -25.66 -32.33 -12.50
N ALA A 214 -24.72 -33.25 -12.74
CA ALA A 214 -23.41 -33.26 -12.09
C ALA A 214 -22.67 -31.93 -12.31
N THR A 215 -22.56 -31.14 -11.25
CA THR A 215 -21.89 -29.83 -11.23
C THR A 215 -20.45 -29.98 -11.71
N THR A 216 -20.00 -29.18 -12.68
CA THR A 216 -18.59 -29.18 -13.07
C THR A 216 -17.75 -28.29 -12.14
N PHE A 217 -16.42 -28.43 -12.20
CA PHE A 217 -15.51 -27.56 -11.46
C PHE A 217 -15.73 -26.06 -11.75
N LEU A 218 -16.05 -25.71 -13.01
CA LEU A 218 -16.31 -24.32 -13.40
C LEU A 218 -17.68 -23.81 -12.92
N ASP A 219 -18.68 -24.70 -12.83
CA ASP A 219 -19.97 -24.37 -12.21
C ASP A 219 -19.83 -24.16 -10.70
N CYS A 220 -19.01 -24.98 -10.03
CA CYS A 220 -18.69 -24.81 -8.60
C CYS A 220 -18.01 -23.47 -8.33
N LEU A 221 -17.04 -23.07 -9.16
CA LEU A 221 -16.40 -21.74 -9.08
C LEU A 221 -17.35 -20.58 -9.42
N GLY A 222 -18.58 -20.86 -9.89
CA GLY A 222 -19.52 -19.82 -10.30
C GLY A 222 -19.06 -19.07 -11.54
N ALA A 223 -18.39 -19.73 -12.50
CA ALA A 223 -17.88 -19.09 -13.73
C ALA A 223 -18.98 -18.43 -14.60
N THR A 224 -20.25 -18.78 -14.38
CA THR A 224 -21.44 -18.17 -14.99
C THR A 224 -22.07 -17.03 -14.16
N SER A 225 -21.59 -16.81 -12.92
CA SER A 225 -22.18 -15.90 -11.93
C SER A 225 -21.56 -14.50 -11.90
N SER A 226 -20.48 -14.26 -12.65
CA SER A 226 -19.67 -13.02 -12.68
C SER A 226 -19.21 -12.45 -11.31
N THR A 227 -19.24 -13.26 -10.25
CA THR A 227 -18.84 -12.89 -8.88
C THR A 227 -17.41 -13.31 -8.55
N LEU A 228 -16.91 -14.36 -9.20
CA LEU A 228 -15.51 -14.74 -9.23
C LEU A 228 -15.01 -14.60 -10.67
N GLU A 229 -13.88 -13.94 -10.84
CA GLU A 229 -13.18 -13.87 -12.12
C GLU A 229 -12.43 -15.19 -12.33
N VAL A 230 -12.73 -15.90 -13.43
CA VAL A 230 -12.19 -17.23 -13.75
C VAL A 230 -11.62 -17.23 -15.17
N VAL A 231 -10.32 -17.50 -15.31
CA VAL A 231 -9.61 -17.61 -16.60
C VAL A 231 -9.26 -19.08 -16.85
N VAL A 232 -9.52 -19.57 -18.06
CA VAL A 232 -9.46 -21.01 -18.42
C VAL A 232 -8.75 -21.24 -19.76
N PRO A 233 -8.22 -22.45 -20.05
CA PRO A 233 -7.50 -22.72 -21.30
C PRO A 233 -8.25 -22.37 -22.61
N SER A 234 -9.58 -22.33 -22.60
CA SER A 234 -10.41 -21.92 -23.75
C SER A 234 -10.41 -20.41 -24.03
N SER A 235 -10.16 -19.55 -23.04
CA SER A 235 -9.95 -18.10 -23.23
C SER A 235 -8.50 -17.81 -23.64
N SER A 236 -8.07 -18.40 -24.75
CA SER A 236 -6.67 -18.71 -25.06
C SER A 236 -5.69 -17.52 -24.99
N THR A 237 -6.05 -16.33 -25.48
CA THR A 237 -5.19 -15.14 -25.42
C THR A 237 -4.98 -14.66 -23.98
N GLU A 238 -6.05 -14.54 -23.19
CA GLU A 238 -5.96 -14.09 -21.80
C GLU A 238 -5.26 -15.15 -20.94
N TYR A 239 -5.66 -16.42 -21.07
CA TYR A 239 -5.03 -17.53 -20.37
C TYR A 239 -3.53 -17.62 -20.63
N SER A 240 -3.09 -17.42 -21.88
CA SER A 240 -1.67 -17.43 -22.24
C SER A 240 -0.87 -16.29 -21.61
N ALA A 241 -1.49 -15.13 -21.32
CA ALA A 241 -0.87 -14.05 -20.58
C ALA A 241 -0.96 -14.27 -19.05
N ALA A 242 -2.11 -14.73 -18.56
CA ALA A 242 -2.41 -14.87 -17.14
C ALA A 242 -1.66 -16.02 -16.47
N LYS A 243 -1.30 -17.09 -17.19
CA LYS A 243 -0.63 -18.27 -16.63
C LYS A 243 0.88 -18.11 -16.38
N GLN A 244 1.48 -17.01 -16.84
CA GLN A 244 2.92 -16.78 -16.70
C GLN A 244 3.31 -16.49 -15.23
N CYS A 245 4.56 -16.81 -14.88
CA CYS A 245 5.26 -16.31 -13.69
C CYS A 245 6.44 -15.43 -14.15
N LEU A 246 6.90 -14.50 -13.30
CA LEU A 246 7.98 -13.56 -13.66
C LEU A 246 9.33 -14.28 -13.85
N VAL A 247 9.59 -15.30 -13.02
CA VAL A 247 10.80 -16.13 -13.08
C VAL A 247 10.38 -17.60 -13.06
N TYR A 248 11.04 -18.44 -13.86
CA TYR A 248 10.81 -19.89 -13.88
C TYR A 248 12.05 -20.65 -14.40
N PRO A 249 12.35 -21.85 -13.88
CA PRO A 249 13.38 -22.73 -14.46
C PRO A 249 13.04 -23.12 -15.91
N PRO A 250 14.05 -23.24 -16.80
CA PRO A 250 13.81 -23.63 -18.19
C PRO A 250 13.18 -25.03 -18.27
N GLY A 251 12.03 -25.13 -18.95
CA GLY A 251 11.24 -26.37 -19.05
C GLY A 251 10.08 -26.50 -18.05
N THR A 252 9.89 -25.53 -17.14
CA THR A 252 8.75 -25.52 -16.21
C THR A 252 7.42 -25.47 -16.95
N LYS A 253 6.51 -26.41 -16.66
CA LYS A 253 5.16 -26.46 -17.21
C LYS A 253 4.19 -25.66 -16.34
N MET A 254 3.72 -24.52 -16.86
CA MET A 254 2.68 -23.68 -16.24
C MET A 254 1.38 -23.83 -17.04
N GLU A 255 0.59 -24.85 -16.70
CA GLU A 255 -0.69 -25.17 -17.38
C GLU A 255 -1.80 -25.51 -16.37
N PRO A 256 -2.31 -24.53 -15.61
CA PRO A 256 -3.38 -24.74 -14.65
C PRO A 256 -4.72 -25.00 -15.35
N SER A 257 -5.59 -25.80 -14.72
CA SER A 257 -6.97 -26.03 -15.17
C SER A 257 -7.82 -24.76 -15.10
N ALA A 258 -7.58 -23.90 -14.10
CA ALA A 258 -8.13 -22.55 -14.03
C ALA A 258 -7.22 -21.60 -13.23
N ILE A 259 -7.41 -20.30 -13.46
CA ILE A 259 -6.84 -19.21 -12.66
C ILE A 259 -8.01 -18.37 -12.16
N VAL A 260 -8.07 -18.09 -10.85
CA VAL A 260 -9.15 -17.29 -10.26
C VAL A 260 -8.60 -16.04 -9.58
N ARG A 261 -9.30 -14.91 -9.72
CA ARG A 261 -8.95 -13.63 -9.07
C ARG A 261 -10.03 -13.27 -8.01
N PRO A 262 -9.94 -13.78 -6.77
CA PRO A 262 -10.91 -13.47 -5.72
C PRO A 262 -10.73 -12.04 -5.18
N ALA A 263 -11.78 -11.23 -5.25
CA ALA A 263 -11.84 -9.89 -4.65
C ALA A 263 -12.18 -9.89 -3.14
N SER A 264 -12.40 -11.06 -2.52
CA SER A 264 -12.66 -11.17 -1.07
C SER A 264 -12.21 -12.51 -0.50
N THR A 265 -12.03 -12.54 0.83
CA THR A 265 -11.74 -13.77 1.60
C THR A 265 -12.77 -14.88 1.33
N GLN A 266 -14.05 -14.53 1.19
CA GLN A 266 -15.13 -15.49 0.91
C GLN A 266 -15.01 -16.15 -0.47
N LEU A 267 -14.45 -15.44 -1.46
CA LEU A 267 -14.16 -16.00 -2.78
C LEU A 267 -12.92 -16.91 -2.76
N VAL A 268 -11.96 -16.69 -1.85
CA VAL A 268 -10.88 -17.66 -1.57
C VAL A 268 -11.45 -18.93 -0.93
N GLN A 269 -12.39 -18.80 0.02
CA GLN A 269 -13.11 -19.94 0.61
C GLN A 269 -13.85 -20.77 -0.45
N LEU A 270 -14.53 -20.13 -1.41
CA LEU A 270 -15.18 -20.81 -2.53
C LEU A 270 -14.17 -21.55 -3.42
N ALA A 271 -13.08 -20.88 -3.82
CA ALA A 271 -12.04 -21.46 -4.66
C ALA A 271 -11.43 -22.73 -4.05
N ILE A 272 -11.10 -22.67 -2.75
CA ILE A 272 -10.55 -23.82 -2.00
C ILE A 272 -11.59 -24.94 -1.86
N LYS A 273 -12.85 -24.64 -1.54
CA LYS A 273 -13.91 -25.66 -1.43
C LYS A 273 -14.15 -26.39 -2.75
N CYS A 274 -14.11 -25.68 -3.87
CA CYS A 274 -14.16 -26.32 -5.19
C CYS A 274 -12.90 -27.13 -5.49
N ALA A 275 -11.69 -26.61 -5.23
CA ALA A 275 -10.46 -27.37 -5.44
C ALA A 275 -10.44 -28.69 -4.63
N ALA A 276 -10.82 -28.65 -3.36
CA ALA A 276 -10.94 -29.82 -2.50
C ALA A 276 -12.02 -30.81 -2.97
N THR A 277 -13.16 -30.31 -3.47
CA THR A 277 -14.26 -31.14 -4.01
C THR A 277 -13.85 -31.88 -5.28
N PHE A 278 -13.04 -31.25 -6.15
CA PHE A 278 -12.60 -31.82 -7.42
C PHE A 278 -11.18 -32.44 -7.39
N GLY A 279 -10.52 -32.43 -6.23
CA GLY A 279 -9.19 -33.02 -6.03
C GLY A 279 -8.05 -32.28 -6.74
N LEU A 280 -8.18 -30.97 -6.96
CA LEU A 280 -7.19 -30.16 -7.68
C LEU A 280 -6.20 -29.50 -6.73
N SER A 281 -4.90 -29.60 -7.04
CA SER A 281 -3.84 -28.90 -6.29
C SER A 281 -3.91 -27.38 -6.46
N VAL A 282 -3.59 -26.64 -5.39
CA VAL A 282 -3.80 -25.18 -5.30
C VAL A 282 -2.49 -24.42 -5.09
N SER A 283 -2.20 -23.44 -5.96
CA SER A 283 -1.14 -22.45 -5.77
C SER A 283 -1.73 -21.08 -5.43
N ALA A 284 -1.29 -20.46 -4.33
CA ALA A 284 -1.55 -19.04 -4.06
C ALA A 284 -0.56 -18.15 -4.84
N ARG A 285 -1.03 -17.03 -5.38
CA ARG A 285 -0.19 -16.11 -6.17
C ARG A 285 -0.44 -14.63 -5.84
N SER A 286 0.44 -14.03 -5.03
CA SER A 286 0.45 -12.58 -4.78
C SER A 286 1.09 -11.81 -5.94
N GLY A 287 2.40 -12.01 -6.18
CA GLY A 287 3.20 -11.23 -7.15
C GLY A 287 3.96 -12.06 -8.18
N ALA A 288 3.71 -13.37 -8.27
CA ALA A 288 4.31 -14.28 -9.26
C ALA A 288 5.86 -14.30 -9.30
N HIS A 289 6.51 -14.01 -8.16
CA HIS A 289 7.94 -13.69 -8.05
C HIS A 289 8.78 -14.83 -7.41
N SER A 290 8.23 -16.05 -7.32
CA SER A 290 8.93 -17.26 -6.85
C SER A 290 9.95 -17.71 -7.89
N PHE A 291 11.22 -17.88 -7.50
CA PHE A 291 12.31 -18.29 -8.40
C PHE A 291 12.12 -19.68 -9.03
N LYS A 292 11.32 -20.56 -8.40
CA LYS A 292 10.94 -21.88 -8.91
C LYS A 292 9.49 -21.96 -9.40
N ALA A 293 8.84 -20.80 -9.59
CA ALA A 293 7.46 -20.65 -10.06
C ALA A 293 6.41 -21.44 -9.26
N GLN A 294 6.62 -21.66 -7.96
CA GLN A 294 5.70 -22.42 -7.08
C GLN A 294 4.27 -21.85 -7.11
N SER A 295 4.14 -20.52 -7.15
CA SER A 295 2.87 -19.80 -7.28
C SER A 295 2.17 -19.98 -8.64
N CYS A 296 2.75 -20.73 -9.59
CA CYS A 296 2.22 -20.95 -10.94
C CYS A 296 2.20 -22.44 -11.37
N ARG A 297 2.38 -23.39 -10.45
CA ARG A 297 2.53 -24.83 -10.76
C ARG A 297 1.36 -25.74 -10.31
N GLY A 298 0.49 -25.30 -9.40
CA GLY A 298 -0.75 -26.01 -9.04
C GLY A 298 -1.82 -25.95 -10.14
N GLU A 299 -2.77 -26.89 -10.09
CA GLU A 299 -3.86 -27.02 -11.08
C GLU A 299 -4.91 -25.91 -10.97
N LEU A 300 -5.10 -25.34 -9.78
CA LEU A 300 -5.79 -24.07 -9.57
C LEU A 300 -4.80 -23.02 -9.08
N ILE A 301 -4.66 -21.91 -9.83
CA ILE A 301 -3.98 -20.72 -9.32
C ILE A 301 -5.01 -19.78 -8.71
N VAL A 302 -4.86 -19.48 -7.42
CA VAL A 302 -5.63 -18.44 -6.72
C VAL A 302 -4.78 -17.17 -6.70
N ASP A 303 -5.05 -16.28 -7.66
CA ASP A 303 -4.33 -15.03 -7.87
C ASP A 303 -4.91 -13.94 -6.96
N LEU A 304 -4.16 -13.61 -5.91
CA LEU A 304 -4.61 -12.76 -4.82
C LEU A 304 -4.62 -11.27 -5.19
N SER A 305 -4.31 -10.89 -6.44
CA SER A 305 -4.08 -9.49 -6.85
C SER A 305 -5.22 -8.50 -6.57
N LEU A 306 -6.45 -8.97 -6.39
CA LEU A 306 -7.62 -8.15 -6.00
C LEU A 306 -7.82 -8.04 -4.49
N LEU A 307 -7.09 -8.82 -3.66
CA LEU A 307 -7.05 -8.67 -2.20
C LEU A 307 -6.08 -7.55 -1.82
N ASP A 308 -6.44 -6.29 -2.15
CA ASP A 308 -5.55 -5.14 -2.05
C ASP A 308 -5.78 -4.24 -0.81
N SER A 309 -6.71 -4.62 0.09
CA SER A 309 -7.14 -3.76 1.21
C SER A 309 -6.01 -3.24 2.11
N LEU A 310 -6.22 -2.10 2.76
CA LEU A 310 -5.31 -1.52 3.75
C LEU A 310 -6.09 -0.92 4.93
N LYS A 311 -5.61 -1.16 6.15
CA LYS A 311 -6.03 -0.54 7.40
C LYS A 311 -4.79 -0.12 8.19
N VAL A 312 -4.80 1.10 8.72
CA VAL A 312 -3.73 1.62 9.59
C VAL A 312 -4.34 2.03 10.93
N ASN A 313 -3.72 1.64 12.04
CA ASN A 313 -4.02 2.20 13.35
C ASN A 313 -2.95 3.26 13.69
N PRO A 314 -3.26 4.57 13.60
CA PRO A 314 -2.28 5.64 13.83
C PRO A 314 -1.90 5.83 15.31
N THR A 315 -2.60 5.16 16.25
CA THR A 315 -2.27 5.22 17.69
C THR A 315 -1.26 4.14 18.09
N THR A 316 -1.30 2.97 17.44
CA THR A 316 -0.41 1.84 17.75
C THR A 316 0.62 1.55 16.66
N ASN A 317 0.55 2.25 15.53
CA ASN A 317 1.30 1.98 14.30
C ASN A 317 1.17 0.52 13.82
N VAL A 318 0.04 -0.14 14.11
CA VAL A 318 -0.26 -1.47 13.57
C VAL A 318 -0.94 -1.31 12.21
N VAL A 319 -0.46 -2.05 11.21
CA VAL A 319 -0.95 -2.01 9.83
C VAL A 319 -1.43 -3.40 9.44
N THR A 320 -2.64 -3.47 8.89
CA THR A 320 -3.21 -4.68 8.27
C THR A 320 -3.40 -4.44 6.78
N TRP A 321 -2.95 -5.34 5.92
CA TRP A 321 -3.11 -5.22 4.48
C TRP A 321 -3.46 -6.56 3.83
N GLY A 322 -4.12 -6.51 2.67
CA GLY A 322 -4.46 -7.68 1.86
C GLY A 322 -3.25 -8.28 1.16
N ALA A 323 -3.16 -9.61 1.14
CA ALA A 323 -2.00 -10.36 0.62
C ALA A 323 -1.75 -10.21 -0.89
N GLY A 324 -2.65 -9.55 -1.63
CA GLY A 324 -2.51 -9.18 -3.04
C GLY A 324 -1.59 -7.99 -3.30
N GLN A 325 -1.37 -7.14 -2.30
CA GLN A 325 -0.51 -5.97 -2.38
C GLN A 325 0.89 -6.32 -2.89
N LEU A 326 1.39 -5.54 -3.85
CA LEU A 326 2.81 -5.53 -4.20
C LEU A 326 3.59 -4.67 -3.20
N HIS A 327 4.87 -4.97 -2.99
CA HIS A 327 5.69 -4.34 -1.95
C HIS A 327 5.78 -2.81 -2.12
N GLY A 328 6.00 -2.33 -3.34
CA GLY A 328 6.03 -0.90 -3.64
C GLY A 328 4.65 -0.22 -3.56
N GLN A 329 3.57 -0.97 -3.81
CA GLN A 329 2.19 -0.50 -3.66
C GLN A 329 1.83 -0.29 -2.19
N LEU A 330 2.22 -1.22 -1.31
CA LEU A 330 2.05 -1.13 0.14
C LEU A 330 2.85 0.04 0.72
N TYR A 331 4.14 0.15 0.37
CA TYR A 331 4.97 1.27 0.80
C TYR A 331 4.43 2.62 0.33
N ALA A 332 4.00 2.74 -0.94
CA ALA A 332 3.36 3.95 -1.45
C ALA A 332 2.12 4.34 -0.62
N ARG A 333 1.22 3.39 -0.36
CA ARG A 333 0.02 3.64 0.46
C ARG A 333 0.30 3.96 1.94
N LEU A 334 1.51 3.70 2.44
CA LEU A 334 1.91 4.05 3.82
C LEU A 334 2.60 5.43 3.95
N ILE A 335 3.00 6.07 2.84
CA ILE A 335 3.58 7.42 2.85
C ILE A 335 2.66 8.46 3.53
N PRO A 336 1.34 8.52 3.26
CA PRO A 336 0.43 9.47 3.91
C PRO A 336 0.33 9.33 5.44
N TYR A 337 0.71 8.17 5.98
CA TYR A 337 0.68 7.88 7.42
C TYR A 337 2.04 8.10 8.10
N ASN A 338 3.09 8.48 7.35
CA ASN A 338 4.48 8.59 7.84
C ASN A 338 5.00 7.26 8.44
N LEU A 339 4.60 6.12 7.84
CA LEU A 339 4.92 4.77 8.32
C LEU A 339 5.66 3.93 7.27
N ILE A 340 6.45 2.97 7.76
CA ILE A 340 6.99 1.85 6.96
C ILE A 340 6.81 0.54 7.75
N VAL A 341 6.72 -0.59 7.05
CA VAL A 341 6.91 -1.93 7.63
C VAL A 341 8.27 -2.48 7.19
N SER A 342 8.90 -3.37 7.96
CA SER A 342 10.12 -4.04 7.46
C SER A 342 9.72 -5.05 6.37
N GLY A 343 10.37 -5.00 5.21
CA GLY A 343 9.95 -5.73 4.01
C GLY A 343 11.12 -6.01 3.05
N GLY A 344 10.84 -6.05 1.75
CA GLY A 344 11.82 -6.26 0.69
C GLY A 344 12.58 -4.99 0.26
N SER A 345 13.39 -5.12 -0.80
CA SER A 345 13.99 -4.00 -1.55
C SER A 345 13.26 -3.65 -2.85
N GLU A 346 12.65 -4.64 -3.50
CA GLU A 346 12.08 -4.54 -4.85
C GLU A 346 10.57 -4.32 -4.84
N SER A 347 10.08 -3.33 -5.58
CA SER A 347 8.67 -2.95 -5.62
C SER A 347 7.72 -4.06 -6.09
N MET A 348 8.18 -4.94 -6.98
CA MET A 348 7.36 -5.91 -7.75
C MET A 348 7.03 -7.19 -6.97
N VAL A 349 7.65 -7.42 -5.82
CA VAL A 349 7.45 -8.64 -5.03
C VAL A 349 6.09 -8.59 -4.32
N GLY A 350 5.29 -9.65 -4.43
CA GLY A 350 4.00 -9.76 -3.75
C GLY A 350 4.18 -9.99 -2.24
N THR A 351 3.48 -9.18 -1.43
CA THR A 351 3.69 -9.12 0.02
C THR A 351 3.39 -10.44 0.74
N GLY A 352 2.37 -11.20 0.32
CA GLY A 352 2.01 -12.50 0.93
C GLY A 352 3.19 -13.48 0.99
N GLY A 353 3.72 -13.88 -0.18
CA GLY A 353 4.88 -14.77 -0.26
C GLY A 353 6.14 -14.19 0.38
N LEU A 354 6.40 -12.89 0.20
CA LEU A 354 7.57 -12.20 0.76
C LEU A 354 7.60 -12.25 2.29
N TRP A 355 6.45 -12.09 2.97
CA TRP A 355 6.37 -12.24 4.42
C TRP A 355 6.38 -13.70 4.86
N LEU A 356 5.67 -14.59 4.16
CA LEU A 356 5.69 -16.03 4.48
C LEU A 356 7.10 -16.63 4.40
N GLY A 357 7.94 -16.23 3.45
CA GLY A 357 9.35 -16.65 3.33
C GLY A 357 10.36 -15.83 4.15
N CYS A 358 9.89 -14.95 5.05
CA CYS A 358 10.68 -14.01 5.86
C CYS A 358 11.61 -13.07 5.06
N GLY A 359 11.00 -12.08 4.41
CA GLY A 359 11.64 -11.10 3.53
C GLY A 359 12.71 -10.21 4.18
N ARG A 360 13.63 -9.75 3.33
CA ARG A 360 14.81 -8.95 3.67
C ARG A 360 14.91 -7.74 2.74
N GLY A 361 15.28 -6.58 3.28
CA GLY A 361 15.29 -5.30 2.55
C GLY A 361 16.02 -4.20 3.32
N TYR A 362 15.78 -2.94 2.95
CA TYR A 362 16.53 -1.78 3.47
C TYR A 362 16.50 -1.66 5.00
N PHE A 363 15.36 -1.97 5.63
CA PHE A 363 15.16 -1.77 7.06
C PHE A 363 15.40 -3.02 7.90
N THR A 364 15.88 -4.13 7.32
CA THR A 364 16.03 -5.39 8.07
C THR A 364 16.98 -5.27 9.26
N GLN A 365 18.11 -4.58 9.09
CA GLN A 365 19.03 -4.25 10.18
C GLN A 365 18.34 -3.44 11.29
N ALA A 366 17.47 -2.49 10.92
CA ALA A 366 16.87 -1.53 11.83
C ALA A 366 15.63 -2.07 12.57
N TYR A 367 14.81 -2.92 11.94
CA TYR A 367 13.48 -3.32 12.43
C TYR A 367 13.17 -4.83 12.35
N GLY A 368 14.15 -5.68 12.03
CA GLY A 368 13.96 -7.13 11.93
C GLY A 368 13.61 -7.59 10.50
N PHE A 369 13.61 -8.90 10.26
CA PHE A 369 13.11 -9.46 9.00
C PHE A 369 11.59 -9.26 8.88
N SER A 370 11.04 -9.26 7.66
CA SER A 370 9.64 -8.87 7.45
C SER A 370 8.67 -9.73 8.25
N CYS A 371 8.91 -11.05 8.33
CA CYS A 371 8.08 -11.94 9.12
C CYS A 371 8.13 -11.69 10.64
N GLN A 372 9.23 -11.15 11.16
CA GLN A 372 9.40 -10.85 12.59
C GLN A 372 8.55 -9.63 13.01
N THR A 373 8.13 -8.79 12.06
CA THR A 373 7.21 -7.67 12.32
C THR A 373 5.75 -8.10 12.49
N LEU A 374 5.38 -9.33 12.08
CA LEU A 374 4.00 -9.80 12.13
C LEU A 374 3.46 -9.87 13.56
N LYS A 375 2.16 -9.55 13.68
CA LYS A 375 1.34 -9.73 14.89
C LYS A 375 0.28 -10.80 14.67
N GLU A 376 -0.24 -10.88 13.44
CA GLU A 376 -1.35 -11.74 13.07
C GLU A 376 -1.39 -11.94 11.54
N VAL A 377 -1.95 -13.07 11.09
CA VAL A 377 -2.37 -13.28 9.69
C VAL A 377 -3.81 -13.80 9.65
N GLU A 378 -4.58 -13.31 8.67
CA GLU A 378 -5.86 -13.90 8.26
C GLU A 378 -5.57 -14.86 7.11
N TYR A 379 -6.10 -16.08 7.19
CA TYR A 379 -5.92 -17.08 6.14
C TYR A 379 -7.14 -17.99 6.00
N VAL A 380 -7.21 -18.72 4.89
CA VAL A 380 -8.20 -19.77 4.64
C VAL A 380 -7.50 -21.13 4.66
N ASP A 381 -8.04 -22.08 5.44
CA ASP A 381 -7.50 -23.44 5.60
C ASP A 381 -7.92 -24.41 4.48
N TYR A 382 -7.45 -25.66 4.55
CA TYR A 382 -7.74 -26.69 3.54
C TYR A 382 -9.23 -27.11 3.44
N ASN A 383 -10.06 -26.80 4.44
CA ASN A 383 -11.52 -27.00 4.39
C ASN A 383 -12.22 -25.81 3.72
N GLY A 384 -11.50 -24.74 3.40
CA GLY A 384 -12.05 -23.47 2.96
C GLY A 384 -12.72 -22.69 4.09
N GLU A 385 -12.27 -22.86 5.34
CA GLU A 385 -12.74 -22.06 6.48
C GLU A 385 -11.77 -20.93 6.83
N LEU A 386 -12.35 -19.83 7.32
CA LEU A 386 -11.62 -18.62 7.66
C LEU A 386 -10.98 -18.74 9.05
N GLN A 387 -9.67 -18.56 9.10
CA GLN A 387 -8.84 -18.71 10.29
C GLN A 387 -7.99 -17.45 10.55
N ILE A 388 -7.61 -17.28 11.81
CA ILE A 388 -6.70 -16.22 12.28
C ILE A 388 -5.55 -16.88 13.02
N ALA A 389 -4.31 -16.52 12.71
CA ALA A 389 -3.13 -17.00 13.43
C ALA A 389 -2.32 -15.82 14.01
N SER A 390 -2.02 -15.88 15.30
CA SER A 390 -1.31 -14.85 16.08
C SER A 390 -0.50 -15.48 17.23
N THR A 391 0.14 -14.67 18.09
CA THR A 391 0.80 -15.19 19.30
C THR A 391 -0.15 -15.82 20.32
N THR A 392 -1.47 -15.63 20.19
CA THR A 392 -2.49 -16.13 21.12
C THR A 392 -3.56 -17.03 20.49
N ASN A 393 -3.64 -17.11 19.15
CA ASN A 393 -4.55 -18.01 18.43
C ASN A 393 -3.80 -18.76 17.33
N ASN A 394 -4.06 -20.07 17.17
CA ASN A 394 -3.38 -20.97 16.24
C ASN A 394 -1.85 -20.73 16.11
N GLN A 395 -1.14 -20.89 17.23
CA GLN A 395 0.27 -20.52 17.37
C GLN A 395 1.22 -21.26 16.42
N ASP A 396 0.92 -22.53 16.07
CA ASP A 396 1.73 -23.30 15.12
C ASP A 396 1.56 -22.76 13.69
N MET A 397 0.36 -22.36 13.28
CA MET A 397 0.17 -21.62 12.02
C MET A 397 0.79 -20.22 12.07
N PHE A 398 0.83 -19.55 13.22
CA PHE A 398 1.51 -18.26 13.35
C PHE A 398 3.04 -18.38 13.35
N TRP A 399 3.58 -19.53 13.75
CA TRP A 399 4.99 -19.88 13.58
C TRP A 399 5.29 -20.16 12.09
N MET A 400 4.45 -20.97 11.42
CA MET A 400 4.56 -21.26 9.98
C MET A 400 4.45 -19.99 9.12
N ALA A 401 3.54 -19.07 9.48
CA ALA A 401 3.39 -17.76 8.84
C ALA A 401 4.66 -16.90 8.90
N ARG A 402 5.59 -17.24 9.81
CA ARG A 402 6.84 -16.51 10.05
C ARG A 402 8.05 -17.28 9.55
N GLY A 403 8.05 -17.61 8.26
CA GLY A 403 9.22 -18.17 7.56
C GLY A 403 8.98 -19.47 6.79
N GLY A 404 7.83 -20.13 6.93
CA GLY A 404 7.52 -21.41 6.29
C GLY A 404 7.29 -21.34 4.77
N GLY A 405 7.06 -20.13 4.22
CA GLY A 405 6.91 -19.94 2.77
C GLY A 405 5.76 -20.75 2.17
N ASP A 406 6.03 -21.46 1.07
CA ASP A 406 5.03 -22.27 0.36
C ASP A 406 4.65 -23.56 1.11
N PHE A 407 5.30 -23.86 2.25
CA PHE A 407 4.85 -24.92 3.16
C PHE A 407 3.70 -24.48 4.07
N PHE A 408 3.31 -23.20 4.07
CA PHE A 408 2.15 -22.73 4.81
C PHE A 408 0.86 -23.43 4.32
N PRO A 409 0.18 -24.24 5.15
CA PRO A 409 -0.99 -25.02 4.73
C PRO A 409 -2.26 -24.18 4.76
N GLY A 410 -2.37 -23.24 3.82
CA GLY A 410 -3.51 -22.34 3.67
C GLY A 410 -3.23 -21.21 2.68
N ILE A 411 -4.23 -20.37 2.44
CA ILE A 411 -4.06 -19.13 1.65
C ILE A 411 -4.22 -17.93 2.58
N VAL A 412 -3.10 -17.24 2.86
CA VAL A 412 -3.12 -15.96 3.59
C VAL A 412 -3.85 -14.90 2.77
N THR A 413 -4.88 -14.29 3.34
CA THR A 413 -5.70 -13.25 2.71
C THR A 413 -5.35 -11.86 3.24
N LYS A 414 -4.93 -11.74 4.51
CA LYS A 414 -4.43 -10.49 5.10
C LYS A 414 -3.24 -10.74 6.03
N LEU A 415 -2.35 -9.75 6.11
CA LEU A 415 -1.21 -9.73 7.03
C LEU A 415 -1.34 -8.51 7.93
N THR A 416 -1.05 -8.68 9.23
CA THR A 416 -1.02 -7.60 10.22
C THR A 416 0.36 -7.52 10.84
N ALA A 417 1.03 -6.37 10.75
CA ALA A 417 2.37 -6.15 11.27
C ALA A 417 2.49 -4.87 12.10
N GLN A 418 3.56 -4.78 12.88
CA GLN A 418 4.05 -3.53 13.42
C GLN A 418 4.69 -2.71 12.30
N ALA A 419 4.18 -1.50 12.09
CA ALA A 419 4.89 -0.46 11.36
C ALA A 419 5.69 0.43 12.31
N HIS A 420 6.69 1.08 11.74
CA HIS A 420 7.62 2.00 12.37
C HIS A 420 7.51 3.37 11.71
N VAL A 421 7.86 4.43 12.44
CA VAL A 421 7.89 5.79 11.90
C VAL A 421 8.94 5.84 10.78
N MET A 422 8.53 6.41 9.64
CA MET A 422 9.38 6.56 8.47
C MET A 422 10.60 7.44 8.77
N PRO A 423 11.83 7.04 8.38
CA PRO A 423 13.01 7.87 8.56
C PRO A 423 12.92 9.10 7.64
N SER A 424 13.10 10.30 8.20
CA SER A 424 13.01 11.57 7.47
C SER A 424 14.08 11.76 6.39
N THR A 425 15.15 10.96 6.42
CA THR A 425 16.26 10.98 5.47
C THR A 425 16.95 9.61 5.46
N ILE A 426 17.38 9.18 4.28
CA ILE A 426 18.23 8.00 4.07
C ILE A 426 19.51 8.49 3.39
N ASN A 427 20.60 8.53 4.15
CA ASN A 427 21.91 8.93 3.63
C ASN A 427 22.53 7.72 2.93
N GLN A 428 22.70 7.77 1.60
CA GLN A 428 23.36 6.72 0.81
C GLN A 428 24.68 7.24 0.23
N GLU A 429 25.71 6.39 0.24
CA GLU A 429 26.83 6.49 -0.70
C GLU A 429 26.94 5.17 -1.48
N GLU A 430 27.08 5.26 -2.79
CA GLU A 430 27.26 4.11 -3.68
C GLU A 430 28.59 4.29 -4.41
N CYS A 431 29.51 3.35 -4.20
CA CYS A 431 30.88 3.42 -4.72
C CYS A 431 31.17 2.23 -5.63
N LEU A 432 31.76 2.54 -6.78
CA LEU A 432 32.06 1.59 -7.84
C LEU A 432 33.57 1.34 -7.89
N PHE A 433 33.98 0.08 -7.97
CA PHE A 433 35.37 -0.37 -7.99
C PHE A 433 35.63 -1.27 -9.21
N ASP A 434 36.83 -1.18 -9.79
CA ASP A 434 37.23 -2.03 -10.92
C ASP A 434 37.19 -3.51 -10.50
N HIS A 435 36.58 -4.36 -11.35
CA HIS A 435 36.32 -5.77 -11.09
C HIS A 435 37.59 -6.58 -10.79
N LEU A 436 38.74 -6.12 -11.29
CA LEU A 436 40.05 -6.71 -11.06
C LEU A 436 40.47 -6.72 -9.58
N TYR A 437 39.79 -5.96 -8.71
CA TYR A 437 40.09 -5.87 -7.28
C TYR A 437 39.03 -6.53 -6.38
N LEU A 438 38.30 -7.53 -6.89
CA LEU A 438 37.25 -8.21 -6.12
C LEU A 438 37.79 -8.85 -4.84
N LYS A 439 38.99 -9.46 -4.89
CA LYS A 439 39.61 -10.05 -3.70
C LYS A 439 39.92 -8.98 -2.64
N GLU A 440 40.51 -7.86 -3.05
CA GLU A 440 40.90 -6.75 -2.18
C GLU A 440 39.68 -6.05 -1.57
N VAL A 441 38.63 -5.83 -2.37
CA VAL A 441 37.34 -5.29 -1.90
C VAL A 441 36.71 -6.20 -0.86
N LEU A 442 36.58 -7.51 -1.14
CA LEU A 442 35.97 -8.46 -0.21
C LEU A 442 36.81 -8.62 1.06
N SER A 443 38.13 -8.77 0.93
CA SER A 443 39.06 -8.90 2.06
C SER A 443 39.09 -7.66 2.96
N SER A 444 38.84 -6.47 2.39
CA SER A 444 38.72 -5.23 3.17
C SER A 444 37.34 -5.05 3.80
N TRP A 445 36.25 -5.42 3.10
CA TRP A 445 34.87 -5.23 3.57
C TRP A 445 34.42 -6.26 4.61
N ILE A 446 34.81 -7.53 4.48
CA ILE A 446 34.41 -8.61 5.38
C ILE A 446 34.76 -8.34 6.87
N PRO A 447 35.94 -7.81 7.23
CA PRO A 447 36.26 -7.40 8.60
C PRO A 447 35.33 -6.33 9.21
N TYR A 448 34.59 -5.57 8.38
CA TYR A 448 33.63 -4.57 8.85
C TYR A 448 32.21 -5.13 9.03
N LEU A 449 31.94 -6.40 8.72
CA LEU A 449 30.63 -7.03 8.93
C LEU A 449 30.12 -6.82 10.36
N ASP A 450 30.97 -6.94 11.37
CA ASP A 450 30.62 -6.75 12.77
C ASP A 450 30.14 -5.31 13.10
N LYS A 451 30.46 -4.31 12.26
CA LYS A 451 29.96 -2.92 12.40
C LYS A 451 28.61 -2.69 11.74
N TYR A 452 28.26 -3.47 10.72
CA TYR A 452 26.95 -3.45 10.09
C TYR A 452 25.96 -4.42 10.77
N ASN A 453 26.48 -5.44 11.45
CA ASN A 453 25.72 -6.41 12.25
C ASN A 453 25.50 -5.98 13.73
N ASP A 454 26.14 -4.89 14.17
CA ASP A 454 26.06 -4.35 15.53
C ASP A 454 24.60 -3.95 15.88
N PRO A 455 24.01 -4.47 16.98
CA PRO A 455 22.63 -4.18 17.36
C PRO A 455 22.37 -2.75 17.87
N SER A 456 23.37 -1.88 17.93
CA SER A 456 23.19 -0.43 18.11
C SER A 456 23.17 0.36 16.79
N SER A 457 23.50 -0.29 15.67
CA SER A 457 23.73 0.37 14.38
C SER A 457 22.44 0.62 13.57
N LYS A 458 22.37 1.81 12.95
CA LYS A 458 21.45 2.16 11.86
C LYS A 458 22.11 2.11 10.48
N MET A 459 23.37 1.66 10.42
CA MET A 459 24.19 1.63 9.20
C MET A 459 24.08 0.26 8.53
N PHE A 460 23.96 0.27 7.21
CA PHE A 460 23.97 -0.92 6.37
C PHE A 460 25.00 -0.75 5.24
N SER A 461 25.65 -1.84 4.85
CA SER A 461 26.44 -1.92 3.63
C SER A 461 26.24 -3.26 2.96
N GLY A 462 26.41 -3.33 1.64
CA GLY A 462 26.39 -4.57 0.86
C GLY A 462 27.31 -4.45 -0.35
N VAL A 463 27.86 -5.58 -0.80
CA VAL A 463 28.73 -5.66 -1.98
C VAL A 463 28.01 -6.42 -3.09
N ALA A 464 27.55 -5.71 -4.11
CA ALA A 464 26.88 -6.25 -5.28
C ALA A 464 27.81 -6.16 -6.50
N PHE A 465 27.78 -7.15 -7.39
CA PHE A 465 28.58 -7.11 -8.61
C PHE A 465 27.93 -7.92 -9.73
N ASP A 466 27.77 -7.27 -10.88
CA ASP A 466 27.17 -7.82 -12.07
C ASP A 466 27.91 -7.35 -13.33
N ARG A 467 28.68 -8.27 -13.93
CA ARG A 467 29.64 -8.02 -15.03
C ARG A 467 30.75 -7.04 -14.63
N GLU A 468 30.51 -5.72 -14.70
CA GLU A 468 31.40 -4.65 -14.23
C GLU A 468 30.58 -3.37 -13.99
N PRO A 469 30.90 -2.53 -12.98
CA PRO A 469 31.92 -2.67 -11.94
C PRO A 469 31.40 -3.32 -10.64
N ILE A 470 32.28 -3.53 -9.65
CA ILE A 470 31.86 -3.94 -8.30
C ILE A 470 31.24 -2.72 -7.61
N LYS A 471 30.07 -2.90 -6.99
CA LYS A 471 29.36 -1.86 -6.24
C LYS A 471 29.38 -2.15 -4.74
N ILE A 472 29.89 -1.22 -3.95
CA ILE A 472 29.65 -1.17 -2.50
C ILE A 472 28.59 -0.10 -2.23
N GLU A 473 27.45 -0.53 -1.69
CA GLU A 473 26.45 0.38 -1.15
C GLU A 473 26.73 0.65 0.34
N PHE A 474 26.55 1.89 0.77
CA PHE A 474 26.55 2.35 2.15
C PHE A 474 25.24 3.09 2.38
N ASN A 475 24.53 2.79 3.46
CA ASN A 475 23.25 3.41 3.80
C ASN A 475 23.19 3.72 5.30
N CYS A 476 22.55 4.83 5.68
CA CYS A 476 22.26 5.20 7.06
C CYS A 476 20.80 5.71 7.16
N PHE A 477 19.97 5.01 7.93
CA PHE A 477 18.52 5.26 7.97
C PHE A 477 18.13 6.17 9.14
N GLY A 478 17.77 7.43 8.87
CA GLY A 478 17.40 8.39 9.92
C GLY A 478 18.54 8.72 10.89
N CYS A 479 19.79 8.72 10.38
CA CYS A 479 20.99 8.94 11.17
C CYS A 479 21.23 10.44 11.43
N THR A 480 21.51 10.81 12.68
CA THR A 480 21.78 12.22 13.04
C THR A 480 22.95 12.36 14.01
N GLY A 481 23.60 13.53 14.00
CA GLY A 481 24.71 13.84 14.91
C GLY A 481 25.82 12.80 14.88
N ILE A 482 26.08 12.16 16.02
CA ILE A 482 27.13 11.16 16.21
C ILE A 482 26.94 9.95 15.28
N GLU A 483 25.70 9.53 15.01
CA GLU A 483 25.42 8.39 14.11
C GLU A 483 25.89 8.69 12.69
N LEU A 484 25.70 9.93 12.24
CA LEU A 484 26.13 10.40 10.92
C LEU A 484 27.65 10.61 10.86
N GLU A 485 28.28 11.02 11.96
CA GLU A 485 29.75 11.10 12.08
C GLU A 485 30.40 9.71 12.05
N GLN A 486 29.82 8.73 12.76
CA GLN A 486 30.23 7.32 12.73
C GLN A 486 30.09 6.73 11.32
N TYR A 487 28.96 6.95 10.65
CA TYR A 487 28.72 6.53 9.27
C TYR A 487 29.76 7.09 8.29
N ASN A 488 30.02 8.41 8.35
CA ASN A 488 31.01 9.06 7.50
C ASN A 488 32.44 8.57 7.79
N THR A 489 32.77 8.29 9.05
CA THR A 489 34.07 7.71 9.43
C THR A 489 34.21 6.28 8.90
N LEU A 490 33.23 5.42 9.17
CA LEU A 490 33.24 4.00 8.79
C LEU A 490 33.43 3.79 7.28
N LYS A 491 32.65 4.51 6.46
CA LYS A 491 32.76 4.43 4.99
C LYS A 491 34.07 5.06 4.48
N GLN A 492 34.61 6.07 5.15
CA GLN A 492 35.90 6.65 4.76
C GLN A 492 37.08 5.72 5.09
N THR A 493 37.08 5.06 6.25
CA THR A 493 38.15 4.12 6.62
C THR A 493 38.15 2.90 5.71
N LEU A 494 37.00 2.26 5.44
CA LEU A 494 36.96 1.13 4.51
C LEU A 494 37.49 1.50 3.12
N LYS A 495 37.14 2.67 2.57
CA LYS A 495 37.67 3.11 1.27
C LYS A 495 39.17 3.40 1.28
N GLN A 496 39.74 3.75 2.44
CA GLN A 496 41.20 3.84 2.62
C GLN A 496 41.84 2.45 2.70
N ASP A 497 41.22 1.50 3.40
CA ASP A 497 41.72 0.12 3.51
C ASP A 497 41.72 -0.59 2.14
N ILE A 498 40.63 -0.45 1.35
CA ILE A 498 40.56 -0.97 -0.03
C ILE A 498 41.68 -0.37 -0.88
N ALA A 499 41.84 0.96 -0.89
CA ALA A 499 42.86 1.64 -1.68
C ALA A 499 44.30 1.33 -1.23
N MET A 500 44.49 0.86 0.01
CA MET A 500 45.76 0.30 0.49
C MET A 500 45.96 -1.15 0.07
N ALA A 501 44.90 -1.97 0.06
CA ALA A 501 44.96 -3.36 -0.37
C ALA A 501 45.22 -3.51 -1.88
N SER A 502 44.67 -2.61 -2.71
CA SER A 502 44.84 -2.63 -4.18
C SER A 502 46.14 -2.03 -4.71
N ASP A 503 47.06 -1.59 -3.84
CA ASP A 503 48.32 -0.87 -4.19
C ASP A 503 48.12 0.34 -5.14
N SER A 504 46.88 0.81 -5.27
CA SER A 504 46.39 1.70 -6.32
C SER A 504 44.98 2.22 -5.99
N PHE A 505 44.49 3.22 -6.71
CA PHE A 505 43.13 3.75 -6.50
C PHE A 505 42.11 2.94 -7.30
N ALA A 506 41.57 1.87 -6.70
CA ALA A 506 40.60 0.97 -7.32
C ALA A 506 39.17 1.56 -7.42
N GLU A 507 38.87 2.63 -6.69
CA GLU A 507 37.60 3.38 -6.76
C GLU A 507 37.50 4.09 -8.12
N LEU A 508 36.49 3.73 -8.92
CA LEU A 508 36.18 4.33 -10.22
C LEU A 508 35.37 5.62 -10.05
N GLU A 509 34.30 5.55 -9.25
CA GLU A 509 33.49 6.69 -8.83
C GLU A 509 32.68 6.39 -7.57
N CYS A 510 32.29 7.44 -6.84
CA CYS A 510 31.30 7.36 -5.76
C CYS A 510 30.21 8.42 -5.94
N SER A 511 28.95 8.03 -5.79
CA SER A 511 27.80 8.92 -5.75
C SER A 511 27.24 9.00 -4.33
N ASN A 512 26.96 10.20 -3.83
CA ASN A 512 26.33 10.41 -2.52
C ASN A 512 24.93 10.98 -2.76
N HIS A 513 23.93 10.38 -2.12
CA HIS A 513 22.51 10.71 -2.27
C HIS A 513 21.85 10.75 -0.89
N ASP A 514 21.29 11.91 -0.51
CA ASP A 514 20.44 12.05 0.67
C ASP A 514 18.98 11.97 0.21
N TYR A 515 18.38 10.79 0.30
CA TYR A 515 17.02 10.53 -0.18
C TYR A 515 15.97 10.79 0.91
N THR A 516 14.81 11.34 0.53
CA THR A 516 13.55 11.04 1.23
C THR A 516 13.16 9.56 1.00
N PHE A 517 12.28 9.01 1.84
CA PHE A 517 11.81 7.65 1.62
C PHE A 517 11.07 7.47 0.27
N GLU A 518 10.31 8.47 -0.16
CA GLU A 518 9.63 8.46 -1.46
C GLU A 518 10.63 8.39 -2.62
N GLU A 519 11.67 9.23 -2.61
CA GLU A 519 12.72 9.17 -3.63
C GLU A 519 13.47 7.83 -3.61
N LYS A 520 13.75 7.26 -2.43
CA LYS A 520 14.40 5.94 -2.31
C LYS A 520 13.53 4.79 -2.81
N LEU A 521 12.21 4.91 -2.68
CA LEU A 521 11.23 3.97 -3.24
C LEU A 521 11.16 4.07 -4.77
N LEU A 522 11.22 5.29 -5.31
CA LEU A 522 11.23 5.54 -6.75
C LEU A 522 12.60 5.24 -7.40
N SER A 523 13.72 5.34 -6.67
CA SER A 523 15.07 5.13 -7.21
C SER A 523 15.49 3.66 -7.38
N ARG A 524 14.66 2.71 -6.96
CA ARG A 524 14.97 1.27 -6.95
C ARG A 524 13.83 0.47 -7.58
N GLN A 525 13.57 0.78 -8.84
CA GLN A 525 12.58 0.11 -9.67
C GLN A 525 13.25 -0.37 -10.96
N TRP A 526 13.11 -1.66 -11.23
CA TRP A 526 13.67 -2.33 -12.41
C TRP A 526 12.81 -1.98 -13.64
N ASP A 527 13.03 -0.80 -14.22
CA ASP A 527 12.35 -0.21 -15.40
C ASP A 527 10.80 -0.15 -15.39
N ALA A 528 10.13 -0.65 -14.35
CA ALA A 528 8.67 -0.80 -14.32
C ALA A 528 7.91 0.49 -13.97
N CYS A 529 8.30 1.19 -12.91
CA CYS A 529 7.62 2.42 -12.48
C CYS A 529 8.65 3.48 -12.07
N ASP A 530 8.43 4.72 -12.49
CA ASP A 530 9.22 5.91 -12.12
C ASP A 530 8.40 6.92 -11.31
N THR A 531 7.11 6.61 -11.08
CA THR A 531 6.10 7.52 -10.53
C THR A 531 5.25 6.85 -9.45
N TYR A 532 4.86 7.63 -8.45
CA TYR A 532 4.00 7.21 -7.34
C TYR A 532 2.63 6.69 -7.82
N GLU A 533 2.05 7.31 -8.86
CA GLU A 533 0.80 6.85 -9.47
C GLU A 533 0.93 5.46 -10.13
N CYS A 534 2.09 5.15 -10.71
CA CYS A 534 2.39 3.83 -11.26
C CYS A 534 2.44 2.79 -10.13
N LEU A 535 3.20 3.06 -9.05
CA LEU A 535 3.26 2.21 -7.86
C LEU A 535 1.89 1.89 -7.25
N LEU A 536 0.97 2.86 -7.22
CA LEU A 536 -0.37 2.63 -6.69
C LEU A 536 -1.25 1.72 -7.55
N THR A 537 -0.97 1.63 -8.86
CA THR A 537 -1.91 1.08 -9.86
C THR A 537 -1.32 -0.16 -10.53
N ARG A 538 -1.53 -1.36 -9.98
CA ARG A 538 -0.93 -2.64 -10.48
C ARG A 538 -1.08 -2.87 -12.00
N SER A 539 -2.21 -2.50 -12.59
CA SER A 539 -2.44 -2.60 -14.05
C SER A 539 -1.62 -1.62 -14.89
N LYS A 540 -0.92 -0.64 -14.28
CA LYS A 540 0.01 0.26 -14.98
C LYS A 540 1.41 -0.33 -15.17
N TRP A 541 1.79 -1.35 -14.40
CA TRP A 541 3.15 -1.88 -14.30
C TRP A 541 3.49 -2.60 -15.63
N PRO A 542 4.54 -2.18 -16.36
CA PRO A 542 4.85 -2.62 -17.72
C PRO A 542 4.90 -4.13 -17.93
N GLU A 543 5.46 -4.90 -16.98
CA GLU A 543 5.56 -6.36 -17.06
C GLU A 543 4.18 -7.03 -17.20
N TRP A 544 3.17 -6.52 -16.49
CA TRP A 544 1.78 -7.03 -16.56
C TRP A 544 1.02 -6.48 -17.77
N LYS A 545 1.50 -5.41 -18.40
CA LYS A 545 0.90 -4.82 -19.61
C LYS A 545 1.38 -5.46 -20.92
N ASP A 546 2.66 -5.83 -21.00
CA ASP A 546 3.26 -6.32 -22.24
C ASP A 546 4.24 -7.49 -22.03
N ASN A 547 3.65 -8.63 -21.64
CA ASN A 547 4.25 -9.96 -21.67
C ASN A 547 4.72 -10.41 -23.09
N THR A 548 4.77 -9.52 -24.09
CA THR A 548 5.32 -9.79 -25.42
C THR A 548 6.59 -8.99 -25.76
N ASN A 549 6.92 -7.93 -25.02
CA ASN A 549 8.09 -7.08 -25.30
C ASN A 549 9.05 -6.81 -24.13
N LEU A 550 8.68 -7.13 -22.88
CA LEU A 550 9.64 -7.08 -21.77
C LEU A 550 10.44 -8.38 -21.65
N ASP A 551 11.70 -8.28 -22.03
CA ASP A 551 12.74 -9.31 -22.06
C ASP A 551 13.26 -9.63 -20.63
N LEU A 552 12.31 -9.81 -19.70
CA LEU A 552 12.47 -10.19 -18.30
C LEU A 552 11.81 -11.53 -17.98
N SER A 553 11.03 -12.09 -18.92
CA SER A 553 10.58 -13.49 -18.96
C SER A 553 11.76 -14.46 -19.24
N GLY A 554 12.80 -14.35 -18.41
CA GLY A 554 14.03 -15.11 -18.52
C GLY A 554 13.95 -16.40 -17.73
N SER A 555 14.23 -17.52 -18.37
CA SER A 555 14.72 -18.68 -17.65
C SER A 555 16.01 -18.31 -16.92
N ALA A 556 16.03 -18.52 -15.61
CA ALA A 556 17.12 -18.12 -14.72
C ALA A 556 17.37 -19.21 -13.67
N TYR A 557 18.59 -19.24 -13.13
CA TYR A 557 18.92 -19.98 -11.91
C TYR A 557 19.24 -18.99 -10.79
N ASN A 558 18.89 -19.35 -9.56
CA ASN A 558 19.05 -18.52 -8.37
C ASN A 558 19.36 -19.43 -7.18
N GLY A 559 20.35 -19.07 -6.38
CA GLY A 559 20.70 -19.75 -5.14
C GLY A 559 21.16 -18.74 -4.08
N ALA A 560 21.19 -19.17 -2.82
CA ALA A 560 21.67 -18.35 -1.74
C ALA A 560 22.24 -19.18 -0.60
N ILE A 561 23.28 -18.66 0.03
CA ILE A 561 24.02 -19.33 1.09
C ILE A 561 24.09 -18.43 2.30
N MET A 562 23.67 -18.94 3.46
CA MET A 562 23.65 -18.22 4.72
C MET A 562 24.83 -18.63 5.58
N VAL A 563 25.67 -17.67 5.94
CA VAL A 563 26.90 -17.88 6.73
C VAL A 563 26.57 -17.67 8.21
N PRO A 564 26.63 -18.71 9.06
CA PRO A 564 26.36 -18.59 10.49
C PRO A 564 27.34 -17.63 11.19
N GLU A 565 26.90 -16.99 12.26
CA GLU A 565 27.76 -16.12 13.08
C GLU A 565 29.03 -16.82 13.57
N SER A 566 28.91 -18.11 13.94
CA SER A 566 29.98 -18.97 14.44
C SER A 566 31.02 -19.40 13.39
N TYR A 567 30.77 -19.18 12.10
CA TYR A 567 31.67 -19.61 11.02
C TYR A 567 32.74 -18.53 10.73
N GLU A 568 34.01 -18.92 10.64
CA GLU A 568 35.12 -18.01 10.34
C GLU A 568 35.29 -17.85 8.82
N ILE A 569 35.10 -16.62 8.31
CA ILE A 569 35.26 -16.32 6.88
C ILE A 569 36.76 -16.16 6.59
N THR A 570 37.36 -17.19 6.00
CA THR A 570 38.80 -17.26 5.70
C THR A 570 39.14 -16.67 4.33
N GLU A 571 40.41 -16.28 4.13
CA GLU A 571 40.90 -15.81 2.81
C GLU A 571 40.66 -16.85 1.70
N ALA A 572 40.83 -18.15 2.00
CA ALA A 572 40.56 -19.21 1.04
C ALA A 572 39.09 -19.31 0.61
N LEU A 573 38.14 -18.92 1.48
CA LEU A 573 36.72 -18.80 1.12
C LEU A 573 36.47 -17.57 0.24
N ILE A 574 37.21 -16.47 0.45
CA ILE A 574 37.16 -15.30 -0.44
C ILE A 574 37.69 -15.69 -1.82
N ASP A 575 38.80 -16.44 -1.88
CA ASP A 575 39.38 -16.94 -3.14
C ASP A 575 38.39 -17.82 -3.93
N GLU A 576 37.59 -18.67 -3.26
CA GLU A 576 36.55 -19.47 -3.92
C GLU A 576 35.40 -18.59 -4.46
N ILE A 577 34.99 -17.55 -3.73
CA ILE A 577 33.97 -16.58 -4.19
C ILE A 577 34.47 -15.79 -5.42
N VAL A 578 35.76 -15.42 -5.46
CA VAL A 578 36.37 -14.79 -6.64
C VAL A 578 36.48 -15.77 -7.81
N SER A 579 36.97 -16.99 -7.54
CA SER A 579 37.13 -18.07 -8.53
C SER A 579 35.82 -18.40 -9.24
N TYR A 580 34.70 -18.46 -8.53
CA TYR A 580 33.36 -18.67 -9.12
C TYR A 580 33.02 -17.66 -10.23
N PHE A 581 33.48 -16.42 -10.11
CA PHE A 581 33.29 -15.38 -11.13
C PHE A 581 34.33 -15.43 -12.25
N GLU A 582 35.62 -15.59 -11.90
CA GLU A 582 36.69 -15.70 -12.90
C GLU A 582 36.51 -16.91 -13.84
N THR A 583 35.88 -17.98 -13.33
CA THR A 583 35.63 -19.23 -14.06
C THR A 583 34.20 -19.37 -14.60
N SER A 584 33.32 -18.38 -14.38
CA SER A 584 31.90 -18.44 -14.76
C SER A 584 31.71 -18.72 -16.26
N PRO A 585 30.97 -19.77 -16.66
CA PRO A 585 30.74 -20.07 -18.06
C PRO A 585 29.97 -18.96 -18.79
N GLY A 586 30.46 -18.64 -19.98
CA GLY A 586 30.04 -17.50 -20.78
C GLY A 586 31.26 -16.74 -21.27
N THR A 587 31.11 -15.87 -22.27
CA THR A 587 32.17 -14.91 -22.59
C THR A 587 31.81 -13.57 -21.97
N TRP A 588 32.76 -12.92 -21.30
CA TRP A 588 32.68 -11.56 -20.73
C TRP A 588 32.18 -10.48 -21.72
N ASN A 589 32.10 -10.81 -23.01
CA ASN A 589 31.67 -9.94 -24.11
C ASN A 589 30.27 -10.26 -24.68
N ASP A 590 29.62 -11.36 -24.28
CA ASP A 590 28.25 -11.69 -24.75
C ASP A 590 27.21 -11.12 -23.78
N ARG A 591 26.54 -10.05 -24.21
CA ARG A 591 25.61 -9.25 -23.40
C ARG A 591 24.31 -9.99 -23.01
N LYS A 592 24.15 -11.24 -23.42
CA LYS A 592 22.95 -12.05 -23.18
C LYS A 592 22.79 -12.53 -21.75
N TYR A 593 23.89 -12.89 -21.07
CA TYR A 593 23.86 -13.53 -19.75
C TYR A 593 24.23 -12.52 -18.66
N LEU A 594 23.44 -12.43 -17.59
CA LEU A 594 23.77 -11.61 -16.42
C LEU A 594 24.15 -12.56 -15.27
N ASP A 595 25.44 -12.62 -14.95
CA ASP A 595 25.90 -13.14 -13.67
C ASP A 595 25.79 -12.03 -12.63
N PHE A 596 25.12 -12.31 -11.52
CA PHE A 596 24.87 -11.38 -10.42
C PHE A 596 25.17 -12.08 -9.10
N MET A 597 25.99 -11.47 -8.24
CA MET A 597 26.07 -11.84 -6.83
C MET A 597 25.97 -10.61 -5.96
N THR A 598 25.31 -10.74 -4.81
CA THR A 598 25.38 -9.74 -3.74
C THR A 598 25.62 -10.37 -2.38
N LEU A 599 26.59 -9.81 -1.65
CA LEU A 599 26.90 -10.13 -0.27
C LEU A 599 26.24 -9.11 0.65
N TYR A 600 25.49 -9.59 1.63
CA TYR A 600 24.71 -8.75 2.54
C TYR A 600 24.83 -9.16 4.02
N PRO A 601 25.11 -8.23 4.96
CA PRO A 601 24.92 -8.42 6.39
C PRO A 601 23.48 -8.84 6.71
N MET A 602 23.31 -9.66 7.76
CA MET A 602 22.02 -10.25 8.15
C MET A 602 21.59 -9.89 9.59
N LYS A 603 22.52 -9.44 10.44
CA LYS A 603 22.26 -9.00 11.82
C LYS A 603 22.10 -7.47 11.92
N GLY A 604 21.63 -6.99 13.07
CA GLY A 604 21.30 -5.60 13.34
C GLY A 604 20.51 -5.45 14.65
N SER A 605 19.91 -4.28 14.88
CA SER A 605 19.30 -3.91 16.16
C SER A 605 18.10 -4.75 16.57
N ASN A 606 17.26 -5.14 15.62
CA ASN A 606 16.04 -5.91 15.89
C ASN A 606 16.04 -7.35 15.34
N THR A 607 17.10 -7.79 14.65
CA THR A 607 17.27 -9.21 14.27
C THR A 607 17.97 -10.05 15.33
N ASN A 608 18.68 -9.46 16.29
CA ASN A 608 19.39 -10.18 17.36
C ASN A 608 18.50 -10.62 18.55
N ASN A 609 17.20 -10.28 18.58
CA ASN A 609 16.27 -10.67 19.65
C ASN A 609 15.60 -12.05 19.43
N ASN A 610 15.96 -12.77 18.37
CA ASN A 610 15.29 -14.00 17.98
C ASN A 610 15.99 -15.23 18.55
N ASN A 611 15.24 -16.07 19.27
CA ASN A 611 15.54 -17.50 19.29
C ASN A 611 15.06 -18.08 17.94
N ASP A 612 15.84 -18.94 17.29
CA ASP A 612 15.43 -19.53 15.99
C ASP A 612 14.15 -20.39 16.15
N ASP A 613 13.86 -20.91 17.36
CA ASP A 613 12.62 -21.66 17.67
C ASP A 613 11.34 -20.81 17.54
N ASP A 614 11.41 -19.48 17.69
CA ASP A 614 10.25 -18.60 17.77
C ASP A 614 9.59 -18.32 16.40
N VAL A 615 10.28 -18.62 15.31
CA VAL A 615 9.90 -18.40 13.90
C VAL A 615 10.23 -19.63 13.06
N ALA A 616 9.55 -19.87 11.94
CA ALA A 616 9.89 -20.98 11.05
C ALA A 616 11.19 -20.75 10.25
N PHE A 617 11.59 -19.49 10.06
CA PHE A 617 12.80 -19.11 9.33
C PHE A 617 14.09 -19.54 10.05
N GLY A 618 14.82 -20.51 9.49
CA GLY A 618 15.98 -21.16 10.12
C GLY A 618 17.31 -20.47 9.95
N GLY A 619 17.32 -19.14 9.84
CA GLY A 619 18.47 -18.33 9.46
C GLY A 619 18.75 -17.10 10.35
N GLY A 620 18.07 -16.94 11.49
CA GLY A 620 18.21 -15.77 12.36
C GLY A 620 19.62 -15.58 12.92
N ASN A 621 20.34 -16.68 13.16
CA ASN A 621 21.72 -16.69 13.65
C ASN A 621 22.82 -16.32 12.62
N SER A 622 22.47 -16.07 11.35
CA SER A 622 23.48 -15.82 10.29
C SER A 622 23.96 -14.37 10.26
N LYS A 623 25.25 -14.16 9.96
CA LYS A 623 25.88 -12.83 9.90
C LYS A 623 26.03 -12.25 8.49
N LEU A 624 26.02 -13.11 7.48
CA LEU A 624 26.13 -12.77 6.06
C LEU A 624 25.22 -13.70 5.25
N VAL A 625 24.61 -13.21 4.18
CA VAL A 625 24.07 -14.03 3.09
C VAL A 625 24.83 -13.70 1.80
N ILE A 626 25.15 -14.74 1.05
CA ILE A 626 25.72 -14.71 -0.30
C ILE A 626 24.57 -15.09 -1.24
N HIS A 627 24.01 -14.13 -1.98
CA HIS A 627 22.94 -14.37 -2.95
C HIS A 627 23.52 -14.34 -4.36
N TYR A 628 23.28 -15.36 -5.18
CA TYR A 628 23.81 -15.49 -6.53
C TYR A 628 22.73 -15.92 -7.52
N LYS A 629 22.77 -15.33 -8.72
CA LYS A 629 21.74 -15.46 -9.74
C LYS A 629 22.37 -15.40 -11.14
N LYS A 630 21.81 -16.18 -12.08
CA LYS A 630 22.17 -16.11 -13.50
C LYS A 630 20.92 -15.98 -14.37
N ASP A 631 20.75 -14.82 -15.00
CA ASP A 631 19.59 -14.52 -15.85
C ASP A 631 19.83 -14.84 -17.34
N ARG A 632 18.72 -15.20 -17.99
CA ARG A 632 18.53 -15.44 -19.44
C ARG A 632 19.35 -16.61 -19.99
N ILE A 633 18.67 -17.75 -20.14
CA ILE A 633 19.27 -18.98 -20.64
C ILE A 633 18.70 -19.33 -22.01
N ASP A 634 19.24 -18.76 -23.08
CA ASP A 634 18.76 -19.00 -24.46
C ASP A 634 19.62 -19.98 -25.28
N SER A 635 20.63 -20.65 -24.68
CA SER A 635 21.40 -21.69 -25.39
C SER A 635 21.96 -22.88 -24.62
N ASN A 636 22.23 -22.83 -23.30
CA ASN A 636 22.78 -24.02 -22.59
C ASN A 636 22.53 -24.06 -21.05
N PRO A 637 21.31 -24.42 -20.58
CA PRO A 637 20.99 -24.47 -19.15
C PRO A 637 21.89 -25.36 -18.27
N PRO A 638 22.19 -26.63 -18.64
CA PRO A 638 22.89 -27.55 -17.74
C PRO A 638 24.25 -27.05 -17.26
N MET A 639 25.02 -26.39 -18.14
CA MET A 639 26.36 -25.88 -17.82
C MET A 639 26.34 -24.80 -16.72
N PHE A 640 25.24 -24.04 -16.62
CA PHE A 640 25.12 -22.97 -15.63
C PHE A 640 24.71 -23.50 -14.26
N LYS A 641 23.79 -24.47 -14.20
CA LYS A 641 23.46 -25.17 -12.95
C LYS A 641 24.67 -25.99 -12.46
N GLU A 642 25.37 -26.71 -13.35
CA GLU A 642 26.60 -27.44 -13.01
C GLU A 642 27.69 -26.54 -12.40
N HIS A 643 27.80 -25.28 -12.83
CA HIS A 643 28.72 -24.29 -12.28
C HIS A 643 28.31 -23.77 -10.90
N MET A 644 27.02 -23.43 -10.71
CA MET A 644 26.49 -23.07 -9.38
C MET A 644 26.64 -24.24 -8.40
N ASP A 645 26.42 -25.47 -8.85
CA ASP A 645 26.53 -26.68 -8.03
C ASP A 645 28.00 -27.00 -7.72
N ALA A 646 28.95 -26.66 -8.60
CA ALA A 646 30.37 -26.78 -8.32
C ALA A 646 30.79 -25.82 -7.19
N PHE A 647 30.26 -24.60 -7.19
CA PHE A 647 30.46 -23.60 -6.14
C PHE A 647 29.82 -24.02 -4.82
N GLU A 648 28.55 -24.46 -4.81
CA GLU A 648 27.90 -25.01 -3.63
C GLU A 648 28.69 -26.21 -3.06
N ARG A 649 29.12 -27.15 -3.90
CA ARG A 649 30.00 -28.26 -3.47
C ARG A 649 31.29 -27.75 -2.84
N ALA A 650 31.97 -26.77 -3.44
CA ALA A 650 33.22 -26.25 -2.88
C ALA A 650 33.00 -25.61 -1.51
N LEU A 651 32.00 -24.73 -1.39
CA LEU A 651 31.68 -24.05 -0.13
C LEU A 651 31.35 -25.03 1.00
N HIS A 652 30.54 -26.04 0.72
CA HIS A 652 30.12 -27.01 1.74
C HIS A 652 31.15 -28.12 2.02
N GLN A 653 31.85 -28.62 1.00
CA GLN A 653 32.76 -29.78 1.14
C GLN A 653 34.24 -29.39 1.33
N THR A 654 34.70 -28.31 0.68
CA THR A 654 36.09 -27.83 0.78
C THR A 654 36.28 -26.85 1.93
N HIS A 655 35.36 -25.90 2.09
CA HIS A 655 35.43 -24.87 3.15
C HIS A 655 34.67 -25.25 4.43
N GLY A 656 33.82 -26.29 4.38
CA GLY A 656 33.09 -26.78 5.55
C GLY A 656 31.96 -25.88 6.02
N LEU A 657 31.43 -25.03 5.13
CA LEU A 657 30.29 -24.17 5.43
C LEU A 657 29.02 -25.03 5.63
N PRO A 658 28.21 -24.81 6.69
CA PRO A 658 26.97 -25.56 6.87
C PRO A 658 25.97 -25.37 5.71
N CYS A 659 25.21 -26.42 5.40
CA CYS A 659 24.10 -26.36 4.44
C CYS A 659 22.97 -25.50 5.04
N LYS A 660 22.97 -24.20 4.73
CA LYS A 660 21.98 -23.20 5.17
C LYS A 660 21.72 -22.19 4.06
N SER A 661 20.45 -21.92 3.79
CA SER A 661 19.99 -21.12 2.64
C SER A 661 18.81 -20.22 3.01
N PHE A 662 18.57 -19.17 2.22
CA PHE A 662 17.53 -18.17 2.47
C PHE A 662 16.27 -18.48 1.66
N TYR A 663 15.15 -18.82 2.32
CA TYR A 663 14.00 -19.42 1.63
C TYR A 663 13.40 -18.55 0.51
N ASN A 664 13.33 -17.22 0.67
CA ASN A 664 12.86 -16.31 -0.38
C ASN A 664 13.76 -16.30 -1.65
N TYR A 665 14.94 -16.92 -1.62
CA TYR A 665 15.85 -17.14 -2.75
C TYR A 665 15.85 -18.60 -3.24
N GLN A 666 14.69 -19.27 -3.12
CA GLN A 666 14.41 -20.69 -3.46
C GLN A 666 15.31 -21.33 -4.53
N ASP A 667 16.06 -22.37 -4.13
CA ASP A 667 16.40 -23.48 -5.02
C ASP A 667 15.62 -24.74 -4.62
N GLU A 668 15.05 -25.47 -5.58
CA GLU A 668 14.41 -26.79 -5.40
C GLU A 668 15.43 -27.93 -5.57
N ASP A 669 16.58 -27.63 -6.19
CA ASP A 669 17.68 -28.50 -6.60
C ASP A 669 18.95 -28.23 -5.75
N LEU A 670 18.79 -27.74 -4.51
CA LEU A 670 19.84 -27.31 -3.59
C LEU A 670 20.91 -28.40 -3.41
N GLU A 671 22.15 -28.13 -3.84
CA GLU A 671 23.17 -29.18 -4.03
C GLU A 671 23.61 -29.81 -2.71
N CYS A 672 23.62 -29.04 -1.61
CA CYS A 672 24.01 -29.55 -0.29
C CYS A 672 22.94 -30.45 0.38
N ALA A 673 21.71 -30.45 -0.13
CA ALA A 673 20.64 -31.36 0.28
C ALA A 673 20.40 -32.49 -0.74
N GLY A 674 20.61 -32.24 -2.03
CA GLY A 674 20.33 -33.18 -3.11
C GLY A 674 18.87 -33.65 -3.08
N THR A 675 18.65 -34.96 -3.04
CA THR A 675 17.30 -35.56 -2.96
C THR A 675 16.81 -35.85 -1.53
N ASP A 676 17.52 -35.36 -0.50
CA ASP A 676 17.12 -35.56 0.90
C ASP A 676 16.23 -34.39 1.37
N ASP A 677 14.96 -34.69 1.63
CA ASP A 677 13.97 -33.69 2.04
C ASP A 677 14.16 -33.21 3.49
N ASP A 678 14.73 -34.02 4.38
CA ASP A 678 15.03 -33.60 5.74
C ASP A 678 16.25 -32.68 5.76
N ALA A 679 17.27 -32.97 4.94
CA ALA A 679 18.39 -32.05 4.70
C ALA A 679 17.92 -30.74 4.04
N TYR A 680 16.99 -30.82 3.07
CA TYR A 680 16.39 -29.66 2.42
C TYR A 680 15.66 -28.77 3.43
N LEU A 681 14.78 -29.34 4.26
CA LEU A 681 14.09 -28.57 5.29
C LEU A 681 15.08 -27.97 6.30
N ALA A 682 16.08 -28.74 6.75
CA ALA A 682 17.10 -28.26 7.69
C ALA A 682 17.93 -27.09 7.13
N ALA A 683 18.09 -26.98 5.81
CA ALA A 683 18.78 -25.87 5.18
C ALA A 683 18.02 -24.53 5.28
N PHE A 684 16.68 -24.56 5.28
CA PHE A 684 15.85 -23.34 5.26
C PHE A 684 15.15 -23.01 6.59
N PHE A 685 14.82 -24.02 7.40
CA PHE A 685 13.93 -23.88 8.55
C PHE A 685 14.62 -24.17 9.89
N SER A 686 14.02 -23.67 10.97
CA SER A 686 14.51 -23.83 12.35
C SER A 686 14.15 -25.19 12.93
N ASP A 687 12.90 -25.62 12.78
CA ASP A 687 12.36 -26.90 13.25
C ASP A 687 11.64 -27.66 12.11
N PRO A 688 12.38 -28.46 11.33
CA PRO A 688 11.82 -29.32 10.28
C PRO A 688 10.75 -30.30 10.76
N ASP A 689 10.84 -30.82 11.99
CA ASP A 689 9.90 -31.82 12.51
C ASP A 689 8.56 -31.18 12.89
N ARG A 690 8.59 -29.96 13.44
CA ARG A 690 7.40 -29.11 13.60
C ARG A 690 6.80 -28.71 12.26
N LEU A 691 7.60 -28.33 11.27
CA LEU A 691 7.10 -28.01 9.93
C LEU A 691 6.35 -29.21 9.32
N LYS A 692 6.98 -30.40 9.29
CA LYS A 692 6.35 -31.64 8.79
C LYS A 692 5.06 -31.97 9.54
N ARG A 693 5.06 -31.89 10.88
CA ARG A 693 3.86 -32.13 11.70
C ARG A 693 2.73 -31.18 11.34
N ILE A 694 2.99 -29.87 11.26
CA ILE A 694 1.97 -28.86 10.96
C ILE A 694 1.40 -29.08 9.55
N VAL A 695 2.24 -29.38 8.55
CA VAL A 695 1.76 -29.72 7.19
C VAL A 695 0.86 -30.96 7.23
N GLN A 696 1.24 -32.01 7.95
CA GLN A 696 0.43 -33.24 8.08
C GLN A 696 -0.90 -33.02 8.81
N GLU A 697 -0.92 -32.16 9.83
CA GLU A 697 -2.12 -31.87 10.64
C GLU A 697 -3.07 -30.85 9.99
N GLN A 698 -2.54 -29.89 9.22
CA GLN A 698 -3.29 -28.75 8.67
C GLN A 698 -3.47 -28.80 7.15
N ASP A 699 -2.86 -29.76 6.43
CA ASP A 699 -3.17 -30.11 5.04
C ASP A 699 -3.02 -31.63 4.80
N PRO A 700 -3.84 -32.47 5.47
CA PRO A 700 -3.73 -33.93 5.41
C PRO A 700 -4.03 -34.53 4.02
N ASN A 701 -4.58 -33.74 3.11
CA ASN A 701 -4.96 -34.16 1.75
C ASN A 701 -3.98 -33.66 0.67
N ASN A 702 -2.92 -32.90 1.04
CA ASN A 702 -2.00 -32.25 0.10
C ASN A 702 -2.71 -31.33 -0.92
N LEU A 703 -3.65 -30.52 -0.44
CA LEU A 703 -4.41 -29.59 -1.28
C LEU A 703 -3.55 -28.43 -1.79
N PHE A 704 -2.61 -27.92 -0.98
CA PHE A 704 -1.77 -26.80 -1.37
C PHE A 704 -0.46 -27.29 -2.01
N PHE A 705 -0.17 -26.81 -3.22
CA PHE A 705 0.94 -27.26 -4.05
C PHE A 705 2.31 -26.98 -3.40
N ARG A 706 3.16 -28.01 -3.33
CA ARG A 706 4.53 -27.93 -2.81
C ARG A 706 5.44 -28.96 -3.49
N LEU A 707 6.68 -28.56 -3.80
CA LEU A 707 7.63 -29.38 -4.58
C LEU A 707 8.39 -30.45 -3.78
N ARG A 708 8.60 -30.24 -2.48
CA ARG A 708 9.19 -31.22 -1.56
C ARG A 708 8.15 -31.67 -0.53
N LEU A 709 8.47 -32.72 0.22
CA LEU A 709 7.63 -33.51 1.14
C LEU A 709 6.53 -34.33 0.47
N ASN A 710 5.79 -33.77 -0.49
CA ASN A 710 4.55 -34.38 -0.99
C ASN A 710 4.51 -34.65 -2.52
N GLY A 711 5.67 -34.63 -3.20
CA GLY A 711 5.76 -34.81 -4.66
C GLY A 711 6.13 -36.24 -5.08
N GLU A 712 5.43 -36.78 -6.11
CA GLU A 712 5.91 -37.98 -6.81
C GLU A 712 7.24 -37.70 -7.53
N GLY A 713 8.24 -38.55 -7.29
CA GLY A 713 9.55 -38.43 -7.94
C GLY A 713 9.49 -38.59 -9.46
N THR A 714 10.30 -37.80 -10.17
CA THR A 714 10.50 -37.78 -11.63
C THR A 714 10.43 -39.17 -12.30
N GLY A 715 9.35 -39.47 -13.05
CA GLY A 715 9.11 -40.83 -13.56
C GLY A 715 8.41 -40.94 -14.92
N SER A 716 9.19 -41.13 -15.99
CA SER A 716 8.84 -41.75 -17.28
C SER A 716 7.59 -41.27 -18.07
N SER A 717 7.85 -40.74 -19.27
CA SER A 717 6.84 -40.57 -20.33
C SER A 717 6.16 -41.86 -20.79
N SER A 718 4.87 -41.81 -21.15
CA SER A 718 4.30 -42.73 -22.14
C SER A 718 3.31 -41.97 -23.06
N SER A 719 3.56 -42.00 -24.37
CA SER A 719 2.76 -41.29 -25.37
C SER A 719 1.60 -42.14 -25.89
N GLY A 720 0.36 -41.66 -25.75
CA GLY A 720 -0.84 -42.27 -26.33
C GLY A 720 -1.61 -41.28 -27.18
N GLY A 721 -1.32 -41.20 -28.49
CA GLY A 721 -1.99 -40.29 -29.40
C GLY A 721 -3.28 -40.86 -29.98
N GLY A 722 -4.35 -40.06 -30.05
CA GLY A 722 -5.60 -40.35 -30.76
C GLY A 722 -6.04 -39.13 -31.56
N SER A 723 -6.27 -39.30 -32.87
CA SER A 723 -6.42 -38.18 -33.82
C SER A 723 -7.79 -38.17 -34.52
N GLY A 724 -8.38 -36.98 -34.65
CA GLY A 724 -9.54 -36.70 -35.50
C GLY A 724 -10.53 -35.75 -34.81
N GLY A 725 -11.18 -34.81 -35.50
CA GLY A 725 -11.01 -34.40 -36.90
C GLY A 725 -12.11 -33.40 -37.30
N ASP A 726 -11.80 -32.42 -38.14
CA ASP A 726 -12.77 -31.40 -38.58
C ASP A 726 -13.87 -31.98 -39.49
N GLU A 727 -15.12 -31.55 -39.31
CA GLU A 727 -16.06 -31.44 -40.45
C GLU A 727 -17.11 -30.32 -40.24
N ILE A 728 -17.51 -29.66 -41.32
CA ILE A 728 -18.38 -28.46 -41.32
C ILE A 728 -19.60 -28.72 -42.21
N ILE A 729 -20.82 -28.75 -41.64
CA ILE A 729 -22.07 -28.93 -42.42
C ILE A 729 -23.20 -27.95 -42.01
N THR A 730 -23.33 -26.88 -42.81
CA THR A 730 -24.54 -26.16 -43.29
C THR A 730 -25.83 -26.00 -42.45
N SER A 731 -26.32 -24.75 -42.34
CA SER A 731 -27.76 -24.39 -42.22
C SER A 731 -28.50 -24.61 -43.56
N PRO A 732 -29.86 -24.76 -43.62
CA PRO A 732 -30.77 -23.59 -43.68
C PRO A 732 -32.23 -23.78 -43.15
N GLY A 733 -32.99 -22.68 -42.99
CA GLY A 733 -34.47 -22.72 -42.75
C GLY A 733 -35.04 -21.44 -42.10
N THR A 734 -36.31 -21.06 -42.36
CA THR A 734 -36.83 -19.70 -42.04
C THR A 734 -38.32 -19.62 -41.66
N ALA A 735 -38.66 -18.80 -40.63
CA ALA A 735 -40.00 -18.25 -40.27
C ALA A 735 -41.10 -19.24 -39.78
N PRO A 736 -42.17 -18.84 -39.02
CA PRO A 736 -42.75 -17.49 -38.82
C PRO A 736 -43.10 -17.06 -37.36
N PRO A 737 -43.63 -15.82 -37.12
CA PRO A 737 -44.09 -15.28 -35.81
C PRO A 737 -45.64 -15.09 -35.74
N PRO A 738 -46.23 -14.46 -34.68
CA PRO A 738 -45.94 -14.38 -33.23
C PRO A 738 -47.12 -15.00 -32.40
N PRO A 739 -47.25 -14.77 -31.07
CA PRO A 739 -48.04 -13.60 -30.61
C PRO A 739 -47.52 -12.91 -29.32
N THR A 740 -47.99 -11.69 -29.07
CA THR A 740 -47.71 -10.89 -27.87
C THR A 740 -48.76 -11.08 -26.76
N ASN A 741 -48.34 -11.01 -25.49
CA ASN A 741 -49.23 -10.78 -24.33
C ASN A 741 -48.48 -9.96 -23.27
N SER A 742 -49.14 -8.95 -22.70
CA SER A 742 -48.55 -8.03 -21.72
C SER A 742 -48.87 -8.44 -20.27
N PRO A 743 -47.98 -8.22 -19.29
CA PRO A 743 -48.31 -8.36 -17.87
C PRO A 743 -49.27 -7.25 -17.38
N PRO A 744 -50.07 -7.49 -16.32
CA PRO A 744 -50.89 -6.47 -15.67
C PRO A 744 -50.05 -5.55 -14.74
N PRO A 745 -50.52 -4.32 -14.44
CA PRO A 745 -49.79 -3.38 -13.58
C PRO A 745 -49.88 -3.75 -12.08
N PRO A 746 -48.88 -3.37 -11.26
CA PRO A 746 -48.92 -3.52 -9.80
C PRO A 746 -49.91 -2.53 -9.14
N PRO A 747 -50.39 -2.81 -7.92
CA PRO A 747 -51.39 -1.98 -7.23
C PRO A 747 -50.80 -0.66 -6.72
N THR A 748 -51.57 0.42 -6.87
CA THR A 748 -51.19 1.78 -6.44
C THR A 748 -51.28 1.96 -4.92
N PRO A 749 -50.23 2.44 -4.23
CA PRO A 749 -50.34 2.91 -2.85
C PRO A 749 -51.23 4.16 -2.76
N SER A 750 -52.02 4.29 -1.70
CA SER A 750 -52.91 5.43 -1.48
C SER A 750 -52.14 6.71 -1.17
N SER A 751 -52.34 7.77 -1.95
CA SER A 751 -51.68 9.06 -1.74
C SER A 751 -52.31 9.87 -0.60
N SER A 752 -51.46 10.33 0.32
CA SER A 752 -51.73 11.46 1.22
C SER A 752 -50.63 12.52 1.05
N SER A 753 -50.42 12.96 -0.19
CA SER A 753 -49.40 13.95 -0.54
C SER A 753 -49.83 15.36 -0.13
N SER A 754 -49.32 15.83 1.02
CA SER A 754 -49.16 17.26 1.28
C SER A 754 -48.28 17.89 0.21
N SER A 755 -48.57 19.14 -0.16
CA SER A 755 -47.70 19.93 -1.03
C SER A 755 -46.56 20.56 -0.23
N SER A 756 -45.51 21.00 -0.93
CA SER A 756 -44.51 21.94 -0.41
C SER A 756 -45.17 23.21 0.15
N GLN A 757 -44.50 23.90 1.08
CA GLN A 757 -45.04 25.05 1.81
C GLN A 757 -44.05 26.22 1.85
N MET A 758 -44.54 27.46 1.77
CA MET A 758 -43.74 28.65 2.06
C MET A 758 -43.49 28.74 3.57
N VAL A 759 -42.25 28.98 3.99
CA VAL A 759 -41.92 29.24 5.40
C VAL A 759 -42.05 30.75 5.67
N SER A 760 -42.63 31.12 6.81
CA SER A 760 -42.79 32.54 7.19
C SER A 760 -41.51 33.08 7.83
N THR A 761 -40.72 33.84 7.09
CA THR A 761 -39.39 34.30 7.52
C THR A 761 -39.33 35.76 7.95
N THR A 762 -38.50 36.07 8.95
CA THR A 762 -38.17 37.44 9.39
C THR A 762 -36.66 37.58 9.69
N GLY A 763 -36.17 38.80 9.87
CA GLY A 763 -34.74 39.07 10.13
C GLY A 763 -33.89 39.26 8.86
N PRO A 764 -32.61 39.65 9.00
CA PRO A 764 -31.72 39.93 7.88
C PRO A 764 -31.18 38.66 7.19
N MET A 765 -31.56 38.49 5.93
CA MET A 765 -31.10 37.46 5.00
C MET A 765 -30.51 38.14 3.76
N ASP A 766 -29.34 37.70 3.30
CA ASP A 766 -28.68 38.21 2.09
C ASP A 766 -28.94 37.21 0.95
N PRO A 767 -29.91 37.48 0.04
CA PRO A 767 -30.27 36.56 -1.03
C PRO A 767 -29.12 36.38 -2.01
N ARG A 768 -28.95 35.16 -2.52
CA ARG A 768 -27.77 34.72 -3.27
C ARG A 768 -28.03 33.50 -4.15
N LEU A 769 -27.27 33.38 -5.23
CA LEU A 769 -27.15 32.17 -6.06
C LEU A 769 -25.72 31.62 -6.05
N GLU A 770 -25.57 30.40 -6.54
CA GLU A 770 -24.35 29.57 -6.44
C GLU A 770 -23.83 29.49 -5.00
N ALA A 771 -24.78 29.39 -4.08
CA ALA A 771 -24.60 29.40 -2.64
C ALA A 771 -24.84 28.02 -2.04
N CYS A 772 -24.43 27.85 -0.79
CA CYS A 772 -24.64 26.65 -0.01
C CYS A 772 -25.68 26.93 1.08
N PHE A 773 -26.61 26.02 1.27
CA PHE A 773 -27.60 26.03 2.36
C PHE A 773 -27.62 24.63 2.99
N ILE A 774 -27.33 24.55 4.29
CA ILE A 774 -27.05 23.27 4.98
C ILE A 774 -27.49 23.32 6.45
N GLU A 775 -27.90 22.18 7.00
CA GLU A 775 -28.20 21.98 8.43
C GLU A 775 -26.91 21.83 9.25
N VAL A 776 -26.88 22.41 10.45
CA VAL A 776 -25.90 22.09 11.49
C VAL A 776 -26.59 22.16 12.87
N GLY A 777 -27.01 21.00 13.38
CA GLY A 777 -27.73 20.87 14.64
C GLY A 777 -29.19 21.31 14.54
N ASP A 778 -29.55 22.37 15.25
CA ASP A 778 -30.92 22.91 15.31
C ASP A 778 -31.12 24.17 14.42
N LYS A 779 -30.13 24.50 13.57
CA LYS A 779 -30.12 25.68 12.69
C LYS A 779 -29.65 25.31 11.27
N ALA A 780 -30.03 26.13 10.28
CA ALA A 780 -29.49 26.05 8.93
C ALA A 780 -28.62 27.27 8.61
N TYR A 781 -27.67 27.13 7.69
CA TYR A 781 -26.67 28.16 7.39
C TYR A 781 -26.59 28.39 5.88
N LEU A 782 -26.81 29.64 5.46
CA LEU A 782 -26.70 30.13 4.10
C LEU A 782 -25.34 30.82 3.90
N ILE A 783 -24.48 30.21 3.08
CA ILE A 783 -23.04 30.53 2.98
C ILE A 783 -22.61 30.66 1.50
N GLY A 784 -21.59 31.49 1.24
CA GLY A 784 -21.01 31.68 -0.10
C GLY A 784 -21.89 32.51 -1.03
N GLY A 785 -21.83 32.21 -2.33
CA GLY A 785 -22.55 32.87 -3.41
C GLY A 785 -21.71 33.87 -4.21
N ARG A 786 -22.15 34.18 -5.44
CA ARG A 786 -21.53 35.17 -6.34
C ARG A 786 -21.63 36.61 -5.81
N ASP A 787 -20.93 37.54 -6.46
CA ASP A 787 -20.93 38.99 -6.18
C ASP A 787 -20.32 39.37 -4.83
N GLY A 788 -19.05 38.99 -4.66
CA GLY A 788 -18.22 39.29 -3.50
C GLY A 788 -18.56 38.44 -2.27
N SER A 789 -17.58 38.34 -1.36
CA SER A 789 -17.77 37.72 -0.05
C SER A 789 -18.99 38.34 0.69
N LYS A 790 -19.85 37.47 1.23
CA LYS A 790 -21.06 37.81 1.98
C LYS A 790 -20.94 37.37 3.45
N PRO A 791 -21.74 37.92 4.38
CA PRO A 791 -21.96 37.28 5.68
C PRO A 791 -22.50 35.85 5.50
N VAL A 792 -22.31 35.02 6.52
CA VAL A 792 -23.19 33.86 6.74
C VAL A 792 -24.55 34.39 7.22
N ASN A 793 -25.66 33.85 6.72
CA ASN A 793 -26.96 34.01 7.40
C ASN A 793 -27.31 32.67 8.06
N GLU A 794 -27.52 32.69 9.37
CA GLU A 794 -28.07 31.57 10.14
C GLU A 794 -29.60 31.66 10.12
N PHE A 795 -30.29 30.53 10.00
CA PHE A 795 -31.74 30.41 10.04
C PHE A 795 -32.16 29.50 11.19
N ASP A 796 -33.11 29.99 11.99
CA ASP A 796 -33.77 29.20 13.02
C ASP A 796 -35.14 28.68 12.51
N PRO A 797 -35.26 27.38 12.18
CA PRO A 797 -36.53 26.79 11.72
C PRO A 797 -37.61 26.78 12.80
N ALA A 798 -37.27 26.83 14.09
CA ALA A 798 -38.26 26.85 15.17
C ALA A 798 -38.98 28.21 15.29
N THR A 799 -38.30 29.30 14.92
CA THR A 799 -38.81 30.67 15.07
C THR A 799 -39.06 31.40 13.74
N GLY A 800 -38.54 30.89 12.61
CA GLY A 800 -38.60 31.56 11.32
C GLY A 800 -37.69 32.80 11.23
N ILE A 801 -36.61 32.87 12.02
CA ILE A 801 -35.74 34.04 12.13
C ILE A 801 -34.40 33.80 11.44
N TRP A 802 -34.00 34.74 10.58
CA TRP A 802 -32.65 34.86 10.03
C TRP A 802 -31.78 35.80 10.86
N THR A 803 -30.51 35.42 11.05
CA THR A 803 -29.49 36.19 11.78
C THR A 803 -28.22 36.31 10.96
N THR A 804 -27.71 37.54 10.78
CA THR A 804 -26.41 37.79 10.14
C THR A 804 -25.27 37.38 11.07
N LYS A 805 -24.29 36.64 10.53
CA LYS A 805 -23.09 36.12 11.19
C LYS A 805 -21.81 36.58 10.46
N SER A 806 -20.64 36.12 10.88
CA SER A 806 -19.33 36.49 10.31
C SER A 806 -19.24 36.31 8.79
N LYS A 807 -18.51 37.24 8.18
CA LYS A 807 -18.27 37.30 6.73
C LYS A 807 -17.12 36.39 6.31
N SER A 808 -17.32 35.66 5.21
CA SER A 808 -16.31 34.77 4.62
C SER A 808 -14.99 35.51 4.31
N PRO A 809 -13.81 34.91 4.52
CA PRO A 809 -12.53 35.57 4.23
C PRO A 809 -12.36 35.91 2.74
N ILE A 810 -12.98 35.14 1.84
CA ILE A 810 -12.98 35.34 0.39
C ILE A 810 -14.38 35.09 -0.21
N GLU A 811 -14.58 35.46 -1.47
CA GLU A 811 -15.74 35.01 -2.24
C GLU A 811 -15.63 33.50 -2.51
N VAL A 812 -16.71 32.74 -2.31
CA VAL A 812 -16.78 31.30 -2.64
C VAL A 812 -18.15 30.95 -3.21
N HIS A 813 -18.20 30.19 -4.31
CA HIS A 813 -19.42 29.77 -5.01
C HIS A 813 -19.26 28.42 -5.73
N HIS A 814 -20.36 27.86 -6.22
CA HIS A 814 -20.45 26.56 -6.91
C HIS A 814 -19.82 25.42 -6.09
N MET A 815 -20.43 25.09 -4.95
CA MET A 815 -19.96 24.07 -4.03
C MET A 815 -21.12 23.37 -3.32
N GLN A 816 -20.94 22.09 -3.03
CA GLN A 816 -21.68 21.41 -1.96
C GLN A 816 -20.85 21.49 -0.67
N CYS A 817 -21.36 22.21 0.33
CA CYS A 817 -20.81 22.15 1.69
C CYS A 817 -21.08 20.79 2.34
N VAL A 818 -20.37 20.50 3.41
CA VAL A 818 -20.72 19.42 4.35
C VAL A 818 -20.56 19.89 5.80
N ALA A 819 -21.33 19.29 6.71
CA ALA A 819 -21.25 19.54 8.15
C ALA A 819 -20.45 18.45 8.86
N VAL A 820 -19.55 18.83 9.77
CA VAL A 820 -18.83 17.91 10.68
C VAL A 820 -18.78 18.55 12.06
N ASP A 821 -19.46 17.95 13.02
CA ASP A 821 -19.84 18.60 14.29
C ASP A 821 -20.50 19.97 14.02
N ALA A 822 -20.28 20.95 14.91
CA ALA A 822 -20.70 22.34 14.76
C ALA A 822 -19.82 23.16 13.77
N LYS A 823 -19.41 22.56 12.64
CA LYS A 823 -18.57 23.23 11.62
C LYS A 823 -19.04 22.91 10.21
N VAL A 824 -19.13 23.95 9.36
CA VAL A 824 -19.36 23.80 7.91
C VAL A 824 -18.03 23.83 7.18
N TYR A 825 -17.77 22.81 6.38
CA TYR A 825 -16.60 22.66 5.54
C TYR A 825 -16.94 23.03 4.09
N ILE A 826 -16.15 23.95 3.51
CA ILE A 826 -16.24 24.41 2.12
C ILE A 826 -14.97 24.00 1.38
N LEU A 827 -15.18 23.25 0.31
CA LEU A 827 -14.18 22.57 -0.50
C LEU A 827 -14.77 22.33 -1.89
N ASN A 828 -13.91 22.14 -2.91
CA ASN A 828 -14.30 22.12 -4.33
C ASN A 828 -15.17 23.32 -4.72
N ALA A 829 -14.75 24.51 -4.30
CA ALA A 829 -15.43 25.77 -4.58
C ALA A 829 -14.67 26.59 -5.62
N TRP A 830 -15.39 27.49 -6.26
CA TRP A 830 -14.84 28.53 -7.13
C TRP A 830 -14.88 29.92 -6.48
N THR A 831 -14.08 30.82 -7.05
CA THR A 831 -14.05 32.25 -6.74
C THR A 831 -13.84 33.06 -8.02
N GLY A 832 -14.28 34.32 -8.04
CA GLY A 832 -14.09 35.24 -9.16
C GLY A 832 -15.15 35.15 -10.26
N ASN A 833 -14.83 35.79 -11.39
CA ASN A 833 -15.81 36.21 -12.39
C ASN A 833 -16.07 35.16 -13.48
N PHE A 834 -17.35 35.00 -13.83
CA PHE A 834 -17.77 34.32 -15.06
C PHE A 834 -17.13 34.95 -16.31
N PRO A 835 -16.70 34.17 -17.32
CA PRO A 835 -16.77 32.71 -17.42
C PRO A 835 -15.45 32.00 -17.00
N TYR A 836 -14.56 32.70 -16.30
CA TYR A 836 -13.20 32.24 -15.98
C TYR A 836 -13.00 32.10 -14.47
N GLU A 837 -13.90 31.35 -13.84
CA GLU A 837 -13.83 31.02 -12.42
C GLU A 837 -12.50 30.35 -12.01
N GLN A 838 -12.00 30.71 -10.83
CA GLN A 838 -10.76 30.19 -10.25
C GLN A 838 -11.05 29.19 -9.14
N ASN A 839 -10.24 28.14 -9.03
CA ASN A 839 -10.30 27.18 -7.92
C ASN A 839 -9.97 27.86 -6.58
N VAL A 840 -10.67 27.47 -5.51
CA VAL A 840 -10.30 27.86 -4.14
C VAL A 840 -9.22 26.91 -3.61
N GLU A 841 -8.02 27.44 -3.36
CA GLU A 841 -6.81 26.65 -3.00
C GLU A 841 -6.83 26.02 -1.59
N GLN A 842 -7.81 26.36 -0.73
CA GLN A 842 -7.86 25.94 0.68
C GLN A 842 -9.25 25.45 1.05
N ILE A 843 -9.34 24.50 2.00
CA ILE A 843 -10.62 24.23 2.66
C ILE A 843 -10.91 25.42 3.57
N LEU A 844 -12.05 26.09 3.39
CA LEU A 844 -12.55 27.06 4.36
C LEU A 844 -13.47 26.33 5.35
N VAL A 845 -13.28 26.59 6.64
CA VAL A 845 -14.11 26.01 7.70
C VAL A 845 -14.70 27.11 8.57
N TYR A 846 -16.02 27.17 8.60
CA TYR A 846 -16.80 28.07 9.45
C TYR A 846 -17.27 27.31 10.69
N ASP A 847 -16.90 27.79 11.88
CA ASP A 847 -17.36 27.26 13.16
C ASP A 847 -18.62 28.02 13.60
N THR A 848 -19.74 27.30 13.74
CA THR A 848 -21.06 27.89 13.97
C THR A 848 -21.25 28.38 15.41
N VAL A 849 -20.50 27.81 16.36
CA VAL A 849 -20.56 28.16 17.79
C VAL A 849 -19.66 29.35 18.11
N ALA A 850 -18.48 29.41 17.48
CA ALA A 850 -17.53 30.51 17.64
C ALA A 850 -17.78 31.70 16.70
N ASP A 851 -18.71 31.58 15.74
CA ASP A 851 -18.99 32.55 14.67
C ASP A 851 -17.69 33.03 13.99
N SER A 852 -16.87 32.08 13.55
CA SER A 852 -15.50 32.35 13.10
C SER A 852 -15.04 31.45 11.96
N TRP A 853 -14.06 31.94 11.21
CA TRP A 853 -13.51 31.30 10.02
C TRP A 853 -12.08 30.83 10.23
N SER A 854 -11.77 29.65 9.70
CA SER A 854 -10.44 29.04 9.68
C SER A 854 -10.15 28.41 8.31
N GLY A 855 -8.88 28.16 8.03
CA GLY A 855 -8.43 27.47 6.81
C GLY A 855 -7.73 26.16 7.15
N ARG A 856 -7.88 25.16 6.28
CA ARG A 856 -7.23 23.84 6.32
C ARG A 856 -6.59 23.51 4.98
N VAL A 857 -5.78 22.45 4.93
CA VAL A 857 -5.04 22.05 3.72
C VAL A 857 -6.03 21.77 2.58
N GLY A 858 -5.98 22.59 1.54
CA GLY A 858 -6.80 22.40 0.34
C GLY A 858 -6.36 21.19 -0.47
N LEU A 859 -7.23 20.77 -1.38
CA LEU A 859 -6.93 19.72 -2.33
C LEU A 859 -5.66 20.11 -3.14
N PRO A 860 -4.65 19.23 -3.27
CA PRO A 860 -3.40 19.60 -3.92
C PRO A 860 -3.58 19.78 -5.44
N GLU A 861 -2.78 20.65 -6.05
CA GLU A 861 -2.61 20.63 -7.51
C GLU A 861 -2.00 19.27 -7.94
N PRO A 862 -2.46 18.66 -9.05
CA PRO A 862 -3.38 19.21 -10.05
C PRO A 862 -4.87 18.91 -9.81
N ARG A 863 -5.28 18.35 -8.67
CA ARG A 863 -6.65 17.81 -8.44
C ARG A 863 -7.71 18.89 -8.14
N GLN A 864 -7.29 20.12 -7.83
CA GLN A 864 -8.18 21.27 -7.56
C GLN A 864 -9.22 21.50 -8.66
N ARG A 865 -10.48 21.74 -8.26
CA ARG A 865 -11.65 21.92 -9.12
C ARG A 865 -12.80 22.58 -8.35
N GLY A 866 -13.86 23.00 -9.02
CA GLY A 866 -15.10 23.52 -8.41
C GLY A 866 -16.37 22.91 -8.99
N GLY A 867 -17.54 23.16 -8.36
CA GLY A 867 -18.84 22.68 -8.85
C GLY A 867 -19.07 21.17 -8.73
N GLY A 868 -18.33 20.50 -7.84
CA GLY A 868 -18.42 19.06 -7.58
C GLY A 868 -19.26 18.71 -6.34
N ALA A 869 -19.53 17.41 -6.19
CA ALA A 869 -20.27 16.83 -5.07
C ALA A 869 -19.37 16.56 -3.85
N SER A 870 -19.94 16.70 -2.65
CA SER A 870 -19.24 16.49 -1.38
C SER A 870 -20.16 15.78 -0.37
N VAL A 871 -19.68 14.74 0.31
CA VAL A 871 -20.41 14.07 1.41
C VAL A 871 -19.51 13.74 2.60
N VAL A 872 -20.09 13.72 3.79
CA VAL A 872 -19.41 13.24 5.02
C VAL A 872 -19.76 11.79 5.29
N ARG A 873 -18.75 11.02 5.70
CA ARG A 873 -18.86 9.65 6.16
C ARG A 873 -18.00 9.48 7.42
N THR A 874 -18.48 8.70 8.38
CA THR A 874 -17.61 8.16 9.44
C THR A 874 -17.11 6.81 8.99
N ASN A 875 -15.79 6.60 9.01
CA ASN A 875 -15.18 5.35 8.60
C ASN A 875 -15.56 4.23 9.61
N PRO A 876 -16.24 3.14 9.20
CA PRO A 876 -16.68 2.09 10.12
C PRO A 876 -15.52 1.21 10.63
N VAL A 877 -14.29 1.41 10.13
CA VAL A 877 -13.11 0.59 10.41
C VAL A 877 -12.26 1.16 11.54
N ASP A 878 -12.22 2.49 11.70
CA ASP A 878 -11.43 3.20 12.72
C ASP A 878 -12.15 4.38 13.40
N GLY A 879 -13.32 4.79 12.90
CA GLY A 879 -14.11 5.89 13.46
C GLY A 879 -13.70 7.30 12.99
N THR A 880 -12.71 7.43 12.10
CA THR A 880 -12.31 8.74 11.56
C THR A 880 -13.36 9.36 10.65
N ARG A 881 -13.34 10.68 10.53
CA ARG A 881 -14.33 11.47 9.81
C ARG A 881 -13.77 11.88 8.45
N GLU A 882 -14.46 11.45 7.41
CA GLU A 882 -14.02 11.49 6.02
C GLU A 882 -14.95 12.39 5.21
N ILE A 883 -14.40 13.35 4.48
CA ILE A 883 -15.13 14.13 3.47
C ILE A 883 -14.77 13.56 2.10
N TYR A 884 -15.70 12.86 1.47
CA TYR A 884 -15.56 12.33 0.12
C TYR A 884 -16.03 13.34 -0.91
N VAL A 885 -15.29 13.46 -2.02
CA VAL A 885 -15.50 14.50 -3.02
C VAL A 885 -15.44 13.94 -4.43
N SER A 886 -16.41 14.27 -5.29
CA SER A 886 -16.45 13.76 -6.66
C SER A 886 -16.84 14.82 -7.69
N HIS A 887 -16.44 14.58 -8.94
CA HIS A 887 -16.77 15.39 -10.11
C HIS A 887 -16.36 16.87 -9.97
N GLY A 888 -16.93 17.77 -10.76
CA GLY A 888 -16.57 19.18 -10.83
C GLY A 888 -15.67 19.52 -12.03
N ASN A 889 -15.20 20.76 -12.10
CA ASN A 889 -14.59 21.34 -13.30
C ASN A 889 -13.37 22.22 -12.96
N ARG A 890 -12.41 22.32 -13.89
CA ARG A 890 -11.36 23.35 -13.91
C ARG A 890 -11.63 24.36 -15.04
N GLY A 891 -11.70 25.65 -14.70
CA GLY A 891 -11.76 26.76 -15.65
C GLY A 891 -13.11 27.47 -15.80
N GLY A 892 -14.17 26.98 -15.13
CA GLY A 892 -15.46 27.68 -15.09
C GLY A 892 -16.38 27.29 -16.24
N HIS A 893 -16.73 28.24 -17.11
CA HIS A 893 -17.84 28.10 -18.06
C HIS A 893 -17.42 28.22 -19.54
N GLY A 894 -17.76 27.22 -20.36
CA GLY A 894 -17.50 27.21 -21.80
C GLY A 894 -16.20 26.49 -22.18
N VAL A 895 -15.85 26.55 -23.47
CA VAL A 895 -14.91 25.62 -24.14
C VAL A 895 -13.43 25.67 -23.72
N HIS A 896 -13.07 26.55 -22.78
CA HIS A 896 -11.76 26.55 -22.10
C HIS A 896 -11.77 25.79 -20.77
N SER A 897 -12.95 25.46 -20.25
CA SER A 897 -13.13 24.69 -19.03
C SER A 897 -13.11 23.18 -19.31
N THR A 898 -12.94 22.37 -18.27
CA THR A 898 -12.89 20.92 -18.38
C THR A 898 -13.64 20.30 -17.21
N SER A 899 -14.74 19.59 -17.51
CA SER A 899 -15.42 18.73 -16.55
C SER A 899 -14.58 17.49 -16.26
N LEU A 900 -14.62 17.05 -15.01
CA LEU A 900 -13.74 16.02 -14.48
C LEU A 900 -14.57 14.93 -13.77
N PRO A 901 -14.13 13.67 -13.81
CA PRO A 901 -14.74 12.57 -13.05
C PRO A 901 -14.09 12.36 -11.67
N TRP A 902 -13.13 13.20 -11.29
CA TRP A 902 -12.18 12.90 -10.21
C TRP A 902 -12.82 12.63 -8.85
N PHE A 903 -12.31 11.62 -8.14
CA PHE A 903 -12.79 11.20 -6.82
C PHE A 903 -11.67 11.24 -5.77
N ASP A 904 -11.85 11.96 -4.66
CA ASP A 904 -10.86 12.07 -3.56
C ASP A 904 -11.54 11.94 -2.18
N MET A 905 -10.73 11.79 -1.14
CA MET A 905 -11.18 11.86 0.26
C MET A 905 -10.27 12.77 1.08
N TYR A 906 -10.85 13.61 1.95
CA TYR A 906 -10.15 14.40 2.95
C TYR A 906 -10.47 13.88 4.36
N ASN A 907 -9.45 13.47 5.11
CA ASN A 907 -9.62 13.00 6.48
C ASN A 907 -9.55 14.20 7.44
N VAL A 908 -10.67 14.49 8.09
CA VAL A 908 -10.88 15.69 8.91
C VAL A 908 -10.07 15.66 10.21
N ASP A 909 -9.86 14.45 10.75
CA ASP A 909 -9.15 14.23 12.00
C ASP A 909 -7.63 14.26 11.83
N LEU A 910 -7.14 13.86 10.65
CA LEU A 910 -5.72 13.81 10.31
C LEU A 910 -5.22 15.02 9.47
N ASP A 911 -6.12 15.82 8.89
CA ASP A 911 -5.82 16.95 7.98
C ASP A 911 -5.01 16.53 6.72
N ILE A 912 -5.36 15.37 6.14
CA ILE A 912 -4.70 14.80 4.94
C ILE A 912 -5.70 14.46 3.82
N TRP A 913 -5.20 14.47 2.58
CA TRP A 913 -5.96 14.08 1.39
C TRP A 913 -5.49 12.73 0.82
N MET A 914 -6.43 11.90 0.38
CA MET A 914 -6.20 10.73 -0.47
C MET A 914 -6.75 11.02 -1.87
N THR A 915 -5.85 11.24 -2.85
CA THR A 915 -6.20 11.74 -4.19
C THR A 915 -6.03 10.70 -5.30
N ASN A 916 -6.26 9.43 -4.96
CA ASN A 916 -5.98 8.25 -5.78
C ASN A 916 -7.13 7.22 -5.76
N LEU A 917 -8.34 7.65 -5.39
CA LEU A 917 -9.54 6.83 -5.49
C LEU A 917 -9.93 6.68 -6.98
N PRO A 918 -10.63 5.61 -7.38
CA PRO A 918 -11.06 5.45 -8.76
C PRO A 918 -12.01 6.58 -9.17
N ASP A 919 -11.72 7.23 -10.29
CA ASP A 919 -12.57 8.30 -10.82
C ASP A 919 -13.93 7.76 -11.31
N ALA A 920 -14.95 8.62 -11.32
CA ALA A 920 -16.32 8.27 -11.67
C ALA A 920 -16.54 7.98 -13.18
N PRO A 921 -17.62 7.27 -13.58
CA PRO A 921 -17.84 6.90 -14.97
C PRO A 921 -18.17 8.09 -15.90
N ASN A 922 -18.84 9.13 -15.39
CA ASN A 922 -19.30 10.27 -16.19
C ASN A 922 -18.79 11.60 -15.62
N ALA A 923 -17.87 12.27 -16.33
CA ALA A 923 -17.40 13.61 -15.97
C ALA A 923 -18.55 14.64 -16.04
N ARG A 924 -18.66 15.51 -15.02
CA ARG A 924 -19.73 16.52 -14.90
C ARG A 924 -19.35 17.64 -13.92
N ASP A 925 -20.05 18.75 -13.98
CA ASP A 925 -20.01 19.86 -13.03
C ASP A 925 -21.41 20.41 -12.72
N HIS A 926 -21.49 21.40 -11.82
CA HIS A 926 -22.74 21.91 -11.23
C HIS A 926 -23.60 20.76 -10.68
N THR A 927 -22.95 19.82 -9.99
CA THR A 927 -23.55 18.59 -9.47
C THR A 927 -23.45 18.52 -7.94
N GLY A 928 -24.09 17.51 -7.36
CA GLY A 928 -24.09 17.23 -5.93
C GLY A 928 -24.58 15.81 -5.67
N GLY A 929 -24.41 15.35 -4.44
CA GLY A 929 -24.70 13.97 -4.07
C GLY A 929 -25.05 13.78 -2.60
N ALA A 930 -25.26 12.53 -2.21
CA ALA A 930 -25.60 12.14 -0.84
C ALA A 930 -25.00 10.77 -0.49
N LEU A 931 -24.83 10.52 0.81
CA LEU A 931 -24.47 9.21 1.33
C LEU A 931 -25.74 8.39 1.55
N ILE A 932 -26.07 7.54 0.59
CA ILE A 932 -27.23 6.65 0.66
C ILE A 932 -26.87 5.43 1.50
N THR A 933 -27.77 5.03 2.40
CA THR A 933 -27.67 3.75 3.13
C THR A 933 -28.77 2.81 2.66
N THR A 934 -28.40 1.70 2.03
CA THR A 934 -29.34 0.75 1.42
C THR A 934 -28.97 -0.70 1.74
N THR A 935 -29.78 -1.67 1.33
CA THR A 935 -29.55 -3.11 1.60
C THR A 935 -29.33 -3.88 0.32
N VAL A 936 -28.17 -4.52 0.18
CA VAL A 936 -27.82 -5.39 -0.96
C VAL A 936 -27.56 -6.80 -0.42
N ASN A 937 -28.24 -7.80 -0.98
CA ASN A 937 -28.13 -9.22 -0.58
C ASN A 937 -28.31 -9.47 0.93
N GLY A 938 -29.10 -8.63 1.61
CA GLY A 938 -29.34 -8.69 3.06
C GLY A 938 -28.29 -7.99 3.93
N GLY A 939 -27.20 -7.48 3.35
CA GLY A 939 -26.22 -6.65 4.04
C GLY A 939 -26.48 -5.16 3.83
N THR A 940 -26.31 -4.36 4.88
CA THR A 940 -26.35 -2.88 4.78
C THR A 940 -25.09 -2.38 4.08
N VAL A 941 -25.26 -1.60 3.02
CA VAL A 941 -24.19 -0.95 2.26
C VAL A 941 -24.39 0.57 2.22
N GLN A 942 -23.28 1.30 2.15
CA GLN A 942 -23.28 2.73 1.89
C GLN A 942 -22.85 3.01 0.45
N LEU A 943 -23.57 3.91 -0.21
CA LEU A 943 -23.26 4.40 -1.56
C LEU A 943 -23.09 5.92 -1.51
N PHE A 944 -22.03 6.47 -2.10
CA PHE A 944 -21.98 7.90 -2.42
C PHE A 944 -22.51 8.09 -3.84
N CYS A 945 -23.75 8.58 -3.96
CA CYS A 945 -24.42 8.77 -5.23
C CYS A 945 -24.46 10.25 -5.64
N VAL A 946 -24.15 10.53 -6.91
CA VAL A 946 -24.06 11.86 -7.53
C VAL A 946 -24.96 11.91 -8.78
N ALA A 947 -25.74 12.98 -8.92
CA ALA A 947 -26.80 13.06 -9.93
C ALA A 947 -26.94 14.43 -10.61
N GLY A 948 -27.55 14.44 -11.80
CA GLY A 948 -27.70 15.64 -12.62
C GLY A 948 -26.34 16.26 -12.96
N GLY A 949 -26.27 17.58 -12.99
CA GLY A 949 -25.09 18.30 -13.47
C GLY A 949 -25.02 18.35 -15.00
N ARG A 950 -23.94 18.92 -15.53
CA ARG A 950 -23.69 19.14 -16.97
C ARG A 950 -22.20 19.00 -17.28
N ASP A 951 -21.82 19.08 -18.56
CA ASP A 951 -20.44 19.41 -18.92
C ASP A 951 -20.38 20.88 -19.36
N SER A 952 -19.90 21.78 -18.50
CA SER A 952 -19.78 23.20 -18.84
C SER A 952 -18.67 23.49 -19.86
N GLY A 953 -17.82 22.50 -20.21
CA GLY A 953 -16.85 22.58 -21.30
C GLY A 953 -17.47 22.54 -22.70
N LEU A 954 -18.75 22.20 -22.84
CA LEU A 954 -19.40 22.06 -24.16
C LEU A 954 -20.02 23.35 -24.69
N GLU A 955 -19.98 23.53 -26.01
CA GLU A 955 -20.81 24.56 -26.67
C GLU A 955 -22.30 24.24 -26.47
N GLY A 956 -23.04 25.19 -25.87
CA GLY A 956 -24.44 24.98 -25.52
C GLY A 956 -24.66 24.08 -24.29
N TYR A 957 -23.74 24.08 -23.31
CA TYR A 957 -23.80 23.25 -22.08
C TYR A 957 -25.15 23.24 -21.32
N LEU A 958 -25.97 24.29 -21.44
CA LEU A 958 -27.31 24.37 -20.86
C LEU A 958 -28.31 23.33 -21.42
N ASP A 959 -28.04 22.80 -22.62
CA ASP A 959 -28.74 21.69 -23.27
C ASP A 959 -27.98 20.35 -23.16
N LYS A 960 -27.03 20.26 -22.21
CA LYS A 960 -26.14 19.08 -22.00
C LYS A 960 -26.12 18.60 -20.54
N PRO A 961 -27.28 18.30 -19.92
CA PRO A 961 -27.29 17.66 -18.61
C PRO A 961 -26.74 16.24 -18.70
N VAL A 962 -26.01 15.80 -17.68
CA VAL A 962 -25.56 14.41 -17.54
C VAL A 962 -26.67 13.63 -16.84
N LEU A 963 -27.31 12.72 -17.57
CA LEU A 963 -28.49 11.99 -17.09
C LEU A 963 -28.16 10.86 -16.09
N PRO A 964 -27.15 10.00 -16.32
CA PRO A 964 -26.94 8.84 -15.46
C PRO A 964 -26.53 9.22 -14.04
N THR A 965 -26.93 8.40 -13.08
CA THR A 965 -26.55 8.57 -11.67
C THR A 965 -25.29 7.75 -11.39
N ASP A 966 -24.20 8.40 -10.97
CA ASP A 966 -22.97 7.69 -10.60
C ASP A 966 -23.00 7.38 -9.10
N CYS A 967 -22.85 6.12 -8.70
CA CYS A 967 -22.81 5.70 -7.30
C CYS A 967 -21.53 4.95 -6.96
N PHE A 968 -20.71 5.49 -6.06
CA PHE A 968 -19.55 4.79 -5.51
C PHE A 968 -19.98 3.87 -4.37
N ASN A 969 -19.70 2.58 -4.48
CA ASN A 969 -20.06 1.56 -3.51
C ASN A 969 -18.90 1.31 -2.52
N PHE A 970 -19.08 1.74 -1.27
CA PHE A 970 -18.04 1.63 -0.23
C PHE A 970 -17.73 0.20 0.21
N ALA A 971 -18.54 -0.80 -0.16
CA ALA A 971 -18.29 -2.20 0.15
C ALA A 971 -17.46 -2.92 -0.92
N THR A 972 -17.52 -2.47 -2.18
CA THR A 972 -16.77 -3.06 -3.31
C THR A 972 -15.58 -2.21 -3.78
N GLY A 973 -15.55 -0.93 -3.41
CA GLY A 973 -14.52 0.02 -3.88
C GLY A 973 -14.71 0.46 -5.34
N SER A 974 -15.90 0.28 -5.91
CA SER A 974 -16.20 0.51 -7.34
C SER A 974 -17.31 1.53 -7.56
N TRP A 975 -17.26 2.25 -8.69
CA TRP A 975 -18.41 3.00 -9.19
C TRP A 975 -19.38 2.11 -9.95
N GLU A 976 -20.67 2.35 -9.76
CA GLU A 976 -21.78 1.75 -10.47
C GLU A 976 -22.61 2.87 -11.14
N VAL A 977 -22.99 2.70 -12.40
CA VAL A 977 -23.95 3.58 -13.07
C VAL A 977 -25.37 3.08 -12.76
N LYS A 978 -26.23 3.99 -12.31
CA LYS A 978 -27.64 3.75 -11.97
C LYS A 978 -28.57 4.61 -12.85
N ASP A 979 -29.87 4.35 -12.72
CA ASP A 979 -30.97 5.02 -13.43
C ASP A 979 -30.78 6.53 -13.62
N ASP A 980 -31.14 6.99 -14.83
CA ASP A 980 -31.12 8.40 -15.22
C ASP A 980 -32.00 9.25 -14.29
N ILE A 981 -31.54 10.45 -13.94
CA ILE A 981 -32.36 11.41 -13.19
C ILE A 981 -33.63 11.79 -14.01
N PRO A 982 -34.85 11.73 -13.43
CA PRO A 982 -36.12 11.85 -14.19
C PRO A 982 -36.27 13.12 -15.02
N GLN A 983 -35.59 14.20 -14.61
CA GLN A 983 -35.47 15.42 -15.36
C GLN A 983 -34.01 15.91 -15.31
N GLY A 984 -33.27 15.71 -16.42
CA GLY A 984 -31.91 16.20 -16.59
C GLY A 984 -31.83 17.72 -16.36
N ARG A 985 -30.92 18.12 -15.46
CA ARG A 985 -30.71 19.50 -14.99
C ARG A 985 -29.40 19.62 -14.20
N ALA A 986 -28.87 20.83 -14.08
CA ALA A 986 -27.63 21.14 -13.37
C ALA A 986 -27.88 22.22 -12.30
N GLY A 987 -26.95 22.47 -11.37
CA GLY A 987 -27.09 23.54 -10.37
C GLY A 987 -28.26 23.33 -9.40
N SER A 988 -28.70 22.09 -9.22
CA SER A 988 -29.79 21.75 -8.29
C SER A 988 -29.37 21.98 -6.84
N ALA A 989 -30.35 22.01 -5.94
CA ALA A 989 -30.09 21.82 -4.52
C ALA A 989 -30.05 20.32 -4.18
N TYR A 990 -29.02 19.91 -3.45
CA TYR A 990 -28.75 18.52 -3.10
C TYR A 990 -28.72 18.34 -1.59
N GLY A 991 -29.15 17.18 -1.10
CA GLY A 991 -29.10 16.82 0.31
C GLY A 991 -29.46 15.37 0.57
N THR A 992 -29.30 14.93 1.82
CA THR A 992 -29.73 13.60 2.29
C THR A 992 -31.09 13.72 2.98
N THR A 993 -32.00 12.79 2.75
CA THR A 993 -33.27 12.68 3.51
C THR A 993 -33.06 11.98 4.84
N CYS A 994 -34.01 12.11 5.77
CA CYS A 994 -33.96 11.43 7.07
C CYS A 994 -34.07 9.89 6.99
N ASP A 995 -34.58 9.35 5.87
CA ASP A 995 -34.56 7.93 5.54
C ASP A 995 -33.35 7.50 4.68
N GLY A 996 -32.31 8.35 4.60
CA GLY A 996 -30.99 7.98 4.05
C GLY A 996 -30.91 7.93 2.53
N LYS A 997 -31.62 8.82 1.81
CA LYS A 997 -31.71 8.87 0.35
C LYS A 997 -31.20 10.19 -0.22
N LEU A 998 -30.83 10.21 -1.50
CA LEU A 998 -30.43 11.43 -2.21
C LEU A 998 -31.67 12.23 -2.62
N ALA A 999 -31.79 13.47 -2.15
CA ALA A 999 -32.79 14.43 -2.63
C ALA A 999 -32.17 15.44 -3.60
N VAL A 1000 -32.85 15.72 -4.71
CA VAL A 1000 -32.45 16.69 -5.73
C VAL A 1000 -33.63 17.63 -6.05
N ALA A 1001 -33.53 18.89 -5.63
CA ALA A 1001 -34.59 19.89 -5.74
C ALA A 1001 -34.18 21.08 -6.62
N GLY A 1002 -35.10 21.59 -7.44
CA GLY A 1002 -34.82 22.70 -8.35
C GLY A 1002 -33.79 22.32 -9.43
N GLY A 1003 -32.99 23.30 -9.86
CA GLY A 1003 -31.95 23.17 -10.89
C GLY A 1003 -32.21 24.01 -12.13
N GLU A 1004 -31.21 24.16 -12.98
CA GLU A 1004 -31.19 24.91 -14.23
C GLU A 1004 -31.23 23.98 -15.45
N GLY A 1005 -31.86 24.45 -16.52
CA GLY A 1005 -31.65 23.94 -17.88
C GLY A 1005 -31.85 25.07 -18.90
N PHE A 1006 -31.75 24.75 -20.19
CA PHE A 1006 -31.92 25.74 -21.25
C PHE A 1006 -33.26 26.52 -21.12
N SER A 1007 -33.15 27.84 -21.13
CA SER A 1007 -34.21 28.85 -21.00
C SER A 1007 -34.97 28.95 -19.66
N LYS A 1008 -34.66 28.13 -18.64
CA LYS A 1008 -35.41 28.16 -17.35
C LYS A 1008 -34.70 27.53 -16.14
N ALA A 1009 -35.16 27.91 -14.95
CA ALA A 1009 -35.03 27.09 -13.75
C ALA A 1009 -36.16 26.03 -13.71
N TRP A 1010 -35.95 24.98 -12.92
CA TRP A 1010 -36.91 23.91 -12.64
C TRP A 1010 -37.46 24.02 -11.21
N ASN A 1011 -38.63 23.46 -10.98
CA ASN A 1011 -39.21 23.26 -9.64
C ASN A 1011 -39.37 21.77 -9.28
N ASN A 1012 -38.80 20.86 -10.06
CA ASN A 1012 -38.79 19.43 -9.78
C ASN A 1012 -38.15 19.12 -8.42
N VAL A 1013 -38.68 18.12 -7.73
CA VAL A 1013 -38.07 17.48 -6.56
C VAL A 1013 -38.09 15.99 -6.84
N ASP A 1014 -36.92 15.36 -6.89
CA ASP A 1014 -36.78 13.91 -7.08
C ASP A 1014 -35.91 13.33 -5.95
N VAL A 1015 -36.22 12.10 -5.53
CA VAL A 1015 -35.45 11.35 -4.54
C VAL A 1015 -34.99 10.01 -5.12
N PHE A 1016 -33.73 9.64 -4.89
CA PHE A 1016 -33.13 8.38 -5.32
C PHE A 1016 -32.77 7.49 -4.13
N ASP A 1017 -33.22 6.23 -4.15
CA ASP A 1017 -33.09 5.28 -3.03
C ASP A 1017 -31.83 4.38 -3.06
N GLY A 1018 -30.94 4.60 -4.03
CA GLY A 1018 -29.79 3.72 -4.32
C GLY A 1018 -30.05 2.75 -5.47
N SER A 1019 -31.31 2.59 -5.87
CA SER A 1019 -31.76 1.76 -7.00
C SER A 1019 -32.70 2.47 -7.96
N SER A 1020 -33.65 3.27 -7.48
CA SER A 1020 -34.74 3.85 -8.26
C SER A 1020 -35.03 5.31 -7.89
N TRP A 1021 -35.62 6.05 -8.83
CA TRP A 1021 -36.04 7.45 -8.65
C TRP A 1021 -37.54 7.59 -8.37
N THR A 1022 -37.89 8.47 -7.42
CA THR A 1022 -39.26 8.89 -7.13
C THR A 1022 -39.38 10.41 -7.22
N SER A 1023 -40.19 10.90 -8.16
CA SER A 1023 -40.57 12.32 -8.22
C SER A 1023 -41.60 12.66 -7.14
N LEU A 1024 -41.40 13.80 -6.47
CA LEU A 1024 -42.22 14.27 -5.35
C LEU A 1024 -43.05 15.52 -5.72
N SER A 1025 -43.69 16.14 -4.74
CA SER A 1025 -44.35 17.42 -4.94
C SER A 1025 -43.33 18.50 -5.32
N PRO A 1026 -43.58 19.31 -6.36
CA PRO A 1026 -42.61 20.31 -6.80
C PRO A 1026 -42.48 21.46 -5.80
N LEU A 1027 -41.43 22.27 -5.98
CA LEU A 1027 -41.30 23.57 -5.32
C LEU A 1027 -42.39 24.54 -5.83
N ILE A 1028 -42.78 25.46 -4.96
CA ILE A 1028 -43.69 26.58 -5.26
C ILE A 1028 -43.00 27.56 -6.21
N GLN A 1029 -41.71 27.81 -6.00
CA GLN A 1029 -40.87 28.61 -6.90
C GLN A 1029 -39.74 27.77 -7.48
N ALA A 1030 -39.63 27.77 -8.81
CA ALA A 1030 -38.48 27.24 -9.52
C ALA A 1030 -37.21 28.00 -9.10
N ARG A 1031 -36.11 27.28 -8.88
CA ARG A 1031 -34.85 27.85 -8.37
C ARG A 1031 -33.65 26.97 -8.65
N HIS A 1032 -32.46 27.56 -8.73
CA HIS A 1032 -31.17 26.85 -8.84
C HIS A 1032 -30.05 27.59 -8.09
N GLY A 1033 -28.89 26.96 -7.91
CA GLY A 1033 -27.72 27.56 -7.26
C GLY A 1033 -27.87 27.72 -5.74
N THR A 1034 -28.41 26.72 -5.04
CA THR A 1034 -28.54 26.68 -3.56
C THR A 1034 -28.43 25.25 -3.02
N GLY A 1035 -28.53 25.05 -1.70
CA GLY A 1035 -28.48 23.72 -1.04
C GLY A 1035 -29.78 23.31 -0.32
N LEU A 1036 -29.77 22.13 0.29
CA LEU A 1036 -30.86 21.61 1.15
C LEU A 1036 -30.40 21.44 2.60
N ALA A 1037 -31.22 21.88 3.55
CA ALA A 1037 -31.06 21.61 4.97
C ALA A 1037 -32.13 20.60 5.42
N SER A 1038 -31.73 19.40 5.86
CA SER A 1038 -32.64 18.35 6.33
C SER A 1038 -32.51 18.14 7.83
N PHE A 1039 -33.55 18.45 8.58
CA PHE A 1039 -33.61 18.25 10.03
C PHE A 1039 -34.31 16.92 10.34
N CYS A 1040 -33.64 16.06 11.10
CA CYS A 1040 -34.05 14.67 11.31
C CYS A 1040 -34.10 14.32 12.80
N ASN A 1041 -35.22 13.78 13.26
CA ASN A 1041 -35.57 13.59 14.68
C ASN A 1041 -35.46 14.87 15.53
N TYR A 1042 -35.53 16.07 14.90
CA TYR A 1042 -35.40 17.33 15.62
C TYR A 1042 -36.59 17.50 16.59
N ALA A 1043 -36.29 17.55 17.89
CA ALA A 1043 -37.30 17.38 18.95
C ALA A 1043 -38.44 18.42 18.90
N GLU A 1044 -38.11 19.65 18.51
CA GLU A 1044 -39.08 20.75 18.41
C GLU A 1044 -39.91 20.63 17.14
N CYS A 1045 -39.25 20.52 15.98
CA CYS A 1045 -39.92 20.64 14.68
C CYS A 1045 -40.34 19.33 14.03
N GLY A 1046 -39.80 18.17 14.40
CA GLY A 1046 -39.98 16.91 13.66
C GLY A 1046 -39.10 16.84 12.41
N ASP A 1047 -39.42 15.92 11.51
CA ASP A 1047 -38.64 15.70 10.28
C ASP A 1047 -39.08 16.68 9.18
N GLU A 1048 -38.15 17.52 8.71
CA GLU A 1048 -38.37 18.51 7.64
C GLU A 1048 -37.14 18.73 6.75
N THR A 1049 -37.35 19.05 5.48
CA THR A 1049 -36.29 19.48 4.56
C THR A 1049 -36.63 20.87 4.02
N LEU A 1050 -35.69 21.80 4.14
CA LEU A 1050 -35.80 23.20 3.72
C LEU A 1050 -34.89 23.52 2.55
N ILE A 1051 -35.37 24.41 1.68
CA ILE A 1051 -34.59 25.07 0.62
C ILE A 1051 -34.75 26.58 0.73
N SER A 1052 -33.67 27.34 0.54
CA SER A 1052 -33.71 28.81 0.62
C SER A 1052 -32.90 29.46 -0.49
N SER A 1053 -33.32 30.65 -0.91
CA SER A 1053 -32.66 31.46 -1.94
C SER A 1053 -32.43 30.72 -3.28
N GLY A 1054 -31.37 31.07 -4.03
CA GLY A 1054 -31.13 30.63 -5.40
C GLY A 1054 -31.78 31.54 -6.45
N ALA A 1055 -31.46 31.33 -7.73
CA ALA A 1055 -31.97 32.14 -8.84
C ALA A 1055 -33.22 31.53 -9.50
N GLY A 1056 -34.25 32.35 -9.74
CA GLY A 1056 -35.58 31.93 -10.17
C GLY A 1056 -35.77 31.63 -11.67
N ASN A 1057 -34.77 31.91 -12.51
CA ASN A 1057 -34.72 31.52 -13.93
C ASN A 1057 -33.33 30.96 -14.26
N GLN A 1058 -33.08 30.63 -15.53
CA GLN A 1058 -31.72 30.42 -16.04
C GLN A 1058 -30.86 31.66 -15.79
N GLY A 1059 -29.61 31.47 -15.37
CA GLY A 1059 -28.67 32.52 -15.03
C GLY A 1059 -28.92 33.11 -13.64
N GLY A 1060 -28.66 34.42 -13.49
CA GLY A 1060 -28.61 35.08 -12.18
C GLY A 1060 -29.94 35.43 -11.53
N GLU A 1061 -31.02 35.66 -12.30
CA GLU A 1061 -32.09 36.56 -11.86
C GLU A 1061 -33.53 36.02 -12.11
N PRO A 1062 -34.52 36.33 -11.24
CA PRO A 1062 -34.36 37.06 -9.98
C PRO A 1062 -33.72 36.18 -8.91
N VAL A 1063 -32.80 36.73 -8.13
CA VAL A 1063 -32.35 36.06 -6.89
C VAL A 1063 -33.51 36.02 -5.89
N LEU A 1064 -33.80 34.86 -5.31
CA LEU A 1064 -34.95 34.68 -4.41
C LEU A 1064 -34.59 34.96 -2.95
N GLU A 1065 -35.50 35.61 -2.23
CA GLU A 1065 -35.48 35.80 -0.77
C GLU A 1065 -36.25 34.68 -0.03
N SER A 1066 -36.97 33.84 -0.75
CA SER A 1066 -37.92 32.88 -0.20
C SER A 1066 -37.27 31.61 0.33
N THR A 1067 -37.83 31.11 1.44
CA THR A 1067 -37.55 29.80 2.02
C THR A 1067 -38.80 28.92 1.89
N GLU A 1068 -38.60 27.68 1.44
CA GLU A 1068 -39.66 26.69 1.24
C GLU A 1068 -39.35 25.40 2.00
N ARG A 1069 -40.40 24.75 2.51
CA ARG A 1069 -40.40 23.43 3.12
C ARG A 1069 -40.85 22.39 2.09
N ILE A 1070 -40.00 21.42 1.81
CA ILE A 1070 -40.19 20.36 0.83
C ILE A 1070 -40.84 19.15 1.50
N ASN A 1071 -41.86 18.56 0.87
CA ASN A 1071 -42.43 17.32 1.35
C ASN A 1071 -41.60 16.11 0.90
N VAL A 1072 -40.97 15.41 1.85
CA VAL A 1072 -40.22 14.16 1.62
C VAL A 1072 -40.84 12.98 2.40
N PRO A 1073 -40.64 11.73 1.97
CA PRO A 1073 -41.12 10.57 2.73
C PRO A 1073 -40.61 10.60 4.18
N GLY A 1074 -41.52 10.39 5.14
CA GLY A 1074 -41.22 10.45 6.58
C GLY A 1074 -41.45 11.81 7.26
N SER A 1075 -41.63 12.91 6.50
CA SER A 1075 -41.85 14.25 7.05
C SER A 1075 -42.97 14.32 8.10
N SER A 1076 -42.69 15.00 9.22
CA SER A 1076 -43.55 15.03 10.42
C SER A 1076 -43.61 16.41 11.09
N TRP A 1077 -43.49 17.47 10.27
CA TRP A 1077 -43.17 18.82 10.72
C TRP A 1077 -44.22 19.54 11.58
N LYS A 1078 -43.73 20.39 12.50
CA LYS A 1078 -44.52 21.10 13.53
C LYS A 1078 -44.22 22.60 13.65
N CYS A 1079 -43.09 23.07 13.13
CA CYS A 1079 -42.62 24.46 13.27
C CYS A 1079 -43.23 25.41 12.22
N ALA A 1080 -42.85 26.69 12.32
CA ALA A 1080 -43.44 27.84 11.60
C ALA A 1080 -43.25 27.84 10.07
#